data_AF-A0A1Q7A961-F1
#
_entry.id   AF-A0A1Q7A961-F1
#
_cell.length_a   1.000
_cell.length_b   1.000
_cell.length_c   1.000
_cell.angle_alpha   90.00
_cell.angle_beta   90.00
_cell.angle_gamma   90.00
#
_symmetry.space_group_name_H-M   'P 1'
#
loop_
_entity.id
_entity.type
_entity.pdbx_description
1 polymer ?
#
loop_
_entity_poly.entity_id
_entity_poly.type
_entity_poly.pdbx_seq_one_letter_code
_entity_poly.pdbx_strand_id
1 'polypeptide(L)'
;MSPPALKGLAIATTLLLAGCRGRGSEPAGGSLERDAAILTARTLGLAYLRSEQLAQAETAFSKIVALAPDQALGYANLGLVHLRLGRYDVAEREIRRAAARDTASDDIALTLAKVYELTGRTVEARHEVDRVLRRSPDDLRALYELAALDPASKETYLRRIVGRAPNNVAARLELVDALVSRGAADSAAAELEALERQLPELPREANRFFQQALGLARAGRAAAAAVPAATFHRFMETTAPYQASLEKLRGAGGAPPGYPILTFNPVITPPAQDARTIAAAIRFSDVTTTVGLGGVPPLPDTAGDVALAIGDYDRDGAEDVFVGAHLFHNELAHATETTDRAGIRLRDRAGGAVAATFGDYDNDGRPDLYVATASGGALFRNAGDSTFTDVTAAAGLGGAPPATAALFVDLDHDGDVDLFLATPSGNRVYRNVLGGRFEEMAGPMGLGGGAGGTRDAAFGDLDGDGLVDLVVVGNDGRLTLFRNAGQGRFEDATAASGLTQGGAQGHAAAVAVGDYDNDGFLDLFVASAGGTAPVLYHNRGDGTFESDRRSAAFATLGTLAARAALFFDYDNDGFLDLVVVGAPTKAGARGVYLFRNDQTGRFVDHSAILPDDLRAARRVAAVDYDRDGDLDLIVVGEDGRPRLLLNDGGNANQYVKVELTALRTGSGKNNRFGIGATLELRAGKLYQSRVVTGPVTHFGLGQRLKADVLRVRWPNGVAQTVYYPGTDADILEQQILKGSCPFLYAWDGTAFRFVTDVMWRSALGMPLGIMAGGTDIASAPPHASREYMRIPGRALAPRNGRYVLQLTEELWETAYLDQAKLLAVDHPDSVDVYVDEGFVPPAPGPAALRLYPVSHPRPPVSATDEHGTDWLPALRARDDRYVAPLTLTRYQGLATLHDLILDLGDLKGLESDSVYLFLAGWIYPTDASINIALAQSGKPGVVFPYLEVKDAQGRWRRLADVPFPSGKNKTVIVDLTGKFLSADHHVRIRTNMEIYWDQAFVAAARARTSSSITVLDPATADLHYRGFSRLYRKGGRYGPEWAAYEDVSRESPWEPIVGRYTRYGDVLPLVRAPDDMYVIIAPGDETTLTFDASAAPPLPPGWTRDFLLYTDAWLKDSDRNTAMGATVAPLPFHGMSRYPYGADEAYPTDAAHTRYLETYNTRRVEILRSRAFRALAQDDSAGRLR
;
A
#
# COMPACT_ATOMS: atom_id res chain seq x y z
N MET A 1 -3.89 65.01 -19.75
CA MET A 1 -4.86 66.13 -19.89
C MET A 1 -6.22 65.54 -20.25
N SER A 2 -7.30 66.11 -19.71
CA SER A 2 -8.72 65.75 -19.93
C SER A 2 -9.57 67.03 -19.73
N PRO A 3 -10.90 67.08 -19.99
CA PRO A 3 -11.79 66.18 -20.74
C PRO A 3 -12.03 66.83 -22.15
N PRO A 4 -13.23 67.16 -22.74
CA PRO A 4 -14.68 66.91 -22.45
C PRO A 4 -15.26 65.73 -23.28
N ALA A 5 -16.48 65.18 -23.12
CA ALA A 5 -17.66 65.38 -22.24
C ALA A 5 -18.95 65.98 -22.85
N LEU A 6 -20.10 65.46 -22.35
CA LEU A 6 -21.49 65.97 -22.38
C LEU A 6 -22.37 65.88 -23.66
N LYS A 7 -23.23 64.84 -23.64
CA LYS A 7 -24.70 64.80 -23.86
C LYS A 7 -25.41 65.99 -24.57
N GLY A 8 -26.27 65.64 -25.53
CA GLY A 8 -27.47 66.41 -25.93
C GLY A 8 -28.69 65.46 -26.05
N LEU A 9 -29.91 65.97 -25.83
CA LEU A 9 -31.14 65.16 -25.72
C LEU A 9 -32.32 65.83 -26.43
N ALA A 10 -33.00 65.14 -27.35
CA ALA A 10 -34.45 65.23 -27.61
C ALA A 10 -34.89 64.33 -28.79
N ILE A 11 -35.94 63.54 -28.59
CA ILE A 11 -37.25 63.62 -29.28
C ILE A 11 -38.07 62.39 -28.87
N ALA A 12 -39.36 62.61 -28.59
CA ALA A 12 -40.34 61.54 -28.41
C ALA A 12 -41.60 61.88 -29.23
N THR A 13 -42.23 60.87 -29.84
CA THR A 13 -43.67 60.53 -29.70
C THR A 13 -44.06 59.48 -30.75
N THR A 14 -44.07 58.22 -30.29
CA THR A 14 -45.10 57.18 -30.50
C THR A 14 -46.03 57.22 -31.73
N LEU A 15 -46.05 56.13 -32.52
CA LEU A 15 -47.30 55.61 -33.12
C LEU A 15 -47.27 54.08 -33.39
N LEU A 16 -47.65 53.32 -32.36
CA LEU A 16 -48.46 52.10 -32.38
C LEU A 16 -48.69 51.32 -33.71
N LEU A 17 -48.15 50.08 -33.82
CA LEU A 17 -48.90 48.79 -33.81
C LEU A 17 -48.16 47.63 -34.52
N ALA A 18 -47.75 46.58 -33.77
CA ALA A 18 -47.81 45.16 -34.20
C ALA A 18 -47.35 44.18 -33.08
N GLY A 19 -48.11 43.10 -32.88
CA GLY A 19 -47.52 41.77 -32.61
C GLY A 19 -46.91 41.44 -31.23
N CYS A 20 -47.66 41.54 -30.13
CA CYS A 20 -47.23 40.89 -28.88
C CYS A 20 -47.32 39.35 -28.98
N ARG A 21 -46.16 38.66 -28.88
CA ARG A 21 -46.05 37.29 -28.36
C ARG A 21 -44.85 37.24 -27.43
N GLY A 22 -45.10 37.30 -26.12
CA GLY A 22 -44.05 37.20 -25.12
C GLY A 22 -43.52 35.77 -25.01
N ARG A 23 -42.20 35.64 -24.84
CA ARG A 23 -41.66 34.55 -24.02
C ARG A 23 -41.88 34.98 -22.57
N GLY A 24 -42.62 34.19 -21.81
CA GLY A 24 -42.77 34.43 -20.38
C GLY A 24 -41.44 34.18 -19.68
N SER A 25 -41.10 35.03 -18.71
CA SER A 25 -40.14 34.67 -17.67
C SER A 25 -40.84 33.69 -16.72
N GLU A 26 -40.40 32.44 -16.68
CA GLU A 26 -40.85 31.50 -15.65
C GLU A 26 -40.40 31.99 -14.25
N PRO A 27 -41.22 31.77 -13.20
CA PRO A 27 -40.82 32.13 -11.84
C PRO A 27 -39.69 31.21 -11.36
N ALA A 28 -38.70 31.75 -10.65
CA ALA A 28 -37.49 31.03 -10.27
C ALA A 28 -37.71 29.76 -9.43
N GLY A 29 -38.85 29.62 -8.75
CA GLY A 29 -39.21 28.37 -8.06
C GLY A 29 -39.53 27.19 -9.00
N GLY A 30 -39.97 27.47 -10.24
CA GLY A 30 -40.40 26.44 -11.19
C GLY A 30 -39.25 25.67 -11.85
N SER A 31 -38.02 26.20 -11.86
CA SER A 31 -36.85 25.39 -12.26
C SER A 31 -36.48 24.44 -11.13
N LEU A 32 -36.29 24.95 -9.91
CA LEU A 32 -35.87 24.15 -8.74
C LEU A 32 -36.73 22.89 -8.53
N GLU A 33 -38.05 22.99 -8.66
CA GLU A 33 -38.96 21.82 -8.60
C GLU A 33 -38.74 20.82 -9.75
N ARG A 34 -38.48 21.30 -10.97
CA ARG A 34 -38.17 20.47 -12.15
C ARG A 34 -36.80 19.81 -12.05
N ASP A 35 -35.80 20.56 -11.57
CA ASP A 35 -34.41 20.14 -11.46
C ASP A 35 -34.29 19.04 -10.38
N ALA A 36 -34.94 19.23 -9.22
CA ALA A 36 -35.11 18.18 -8.22
C ALA A 36 -35.88 16.97 -8.77
N ALA A 37 -36.98 17.18 -9.52
CA ALA A 37 -37.77 16.08 -10.10
C ALA A 37 -37.03 15.28 -11.19
N ILE A 38 -35.98 15.85 -11.80
CA ILE A 38 -35.03 15.16 -12.69
C ILE A 38 -34.03 14.32 -11.86
N LEU A 39 -33.47 14.89 -10.79
CA LEU A 39 -32.56 14.16 -9.88
C LEU A 39 -33.23 12.94 -9.26
N THR A 40 -34.42 13.09 -8.65
CA THR A 40 -35.17 11.95 -8.10
C THR A 40 -35.53 10.90 -9.15
N ALA A 41 -35.76 11.31 -10.41
CA ALA A 41 -36.04 10.38 -11.51
C ALA A 41 -34.78 9.62 -11.97
N ARG A 42 -33.59 10.21 -11.79
CA ARG A 42 -32.28 9.57 -12.01
C ARG A 42 -32.00 8.54 -10.92
N THR A 43 -31.99 8.93 -9.64
CA THR A 43 -31.67 8.03 -8.52
C THR A 43 -32.58 6.81 -8.49
N LEU A 44 -33.90 7.01 -8.48
CA LEU A 44 -34.87 5.90 -8.57
C LEU A 44 -34.69 5.05 -9.83
N GLY A 45 -34.39 5.66 -10.99
CA GLY A 45 -34.15 4.92 -12.23
C GLY A 45 -32.92 4.01 -12.16
N LEU A 46 -31.84 4.47 -11.53
CA LEU A 46 -30.61 3.70 -11.33
C LEU A 46 -30.84 2.55 -10.32
N ALA A 47 -31.47 2.82 -9.18
CA ALA A 47 -31.82 1.81 -8.18
C ALA A 47 -32.76 0.72 -8.76
N TYR A 48 -33.76 1.11 -9.55
CA TYR A 48 -34.63 0.16 -10.26
C TYR A 48 -33.90 -0.64 -11.35
N LEU A 49 -32.90 -0.05 -12.02
CA LEU A 49 -32.11 -0.78 -13.03
C LEU A 49 -31.17 -1.80 -12.38
N ARG A 50 -30.55 -1.49 -11.23
CA ARG A 50 -29.71 -2.44 -10.48
C ARG A 50 -30.51 -3.61 -9.91
N SER A 51 -31.65 -3.34 -9.29
CA SER A 51 -32.54 -4.36 -8.73
C SER A 51 -33.38 -5.10 -9.79
N GLU A 52 -33.01 -5.03 -11.07
CA GLU A 52 -33.70 -5.63 -12.23
C GLU A 52 -35.22 -5.33 -12.30
N GLN A 53 -35.66 -4.24 -11.67
CA GLN A 53 -37.01 -3.69 -11.72
C GLN A 53 -37.23 -2.91 -13.04
N LEU A 54 -36.97 -3.58 -14.16
CA LEU A 54 -36.82 -2.98 -15.48
C LEU A 54 -38.04 -2.16 -15.96
N ALA A 55 -39.26 -2.47 -15.52
CA ALA A 55 -40.46 -1.69 -15.86
C ALA A 55 -40.56 -0.36 -15.07
N GLN A 56 -40.12 -0.37 -13.81
CA GLN A 56 -40.00 0.83 -12.97
C GLN A 56 -38.85 1.71 -13.50
N ALA A 57 -37.73 1.10 -13.92
CA ALA A 57 -36.63 1.78 -14.59
C ALA A 57 -37.05 2.39 -15.95
N GLU A 58 -37.80 1.63 -16.80
CA GLU A 58 -38.38 2.11 -18.06
C GLU A 58 -39.24 3.37 -17.83
N THR A 59 -40.02 3.38 -16.75
CA THR A 59 -40.86 4.52 -16.34
C THR A 59 -40.03 5.71 -15.86
N ALA A 60 -39.02 5.48 -15.01
CA ALA A 60 -38.16 6.51 -14.44
C ALA A 60 -37.30 7.21 -15.51
N PHE A 61 -36.61 6.47 -16.37
CA PHE A 61 -35.81 7.06 -17.45
C PHE A 61 -36.69 7.73 -18.53
N SER A 62 -37.91 7.22 -18.78
CA SER A 62 -38.90 7.93 -19.62
C SER A 62 -39.31 9.29 -19.03
N LYS A 63 -39.42 9.40 -17.70
CA LYS A 63 -39.65 10.69 -17.02
C LYS A 63 -38.46 11.64 -17.20
N ILE A 64 -37.21 11.17 -17.15
CA ILE A 64 -36.03 12.00 -17.47
C ILE A 64 -36.09 12.47 -18.93
N VAL A 65 -36.37 11.58 -19.89
CA VAL A 65 -36.51 11.93 -21.32
C VAL A 65 -37.59 12.99 -21.55
N ALA A 66 -38.67 12.98 -20.77
CA ALA A 66 -39.72 14.01 -20.84
C ALA A 66 -39.32 15.36 -20.20
N LEU A 67 -38.60 15.34 -19.06
CA LEU A 67 -38.21 16.54 -18.32
C LEU A 67 -36.92 17.20 -18.84
N ALA A 68 -36.03 16.43 -19.45
CA ALA A 68 -34.71 16.84 -19.94
C ALA A 68 -34.40 16.20 -21.32
N PRO A 69 -35.18 16.50 -22.39
CA PRO A 69 -35.06 15.86 -23.70
C PRO A 69 -33.75 16.11 -24.45
N ASP A 70 -32.89 17.00 -23.95
CA ASP A 70 -31.56 17.28 -24.50
C ASP A 70 -30.44 16.49 -23.80
N GLN A 71 -30.68 15.93 -22.61
CA GLN A 71 -29.70 15.13 -21.87
C GLN A 71 -29.58 13.71 -22.41
N ALA A 72 -28.35 13.20 -22.53
CA ALA A 72 -28.08 11.86 -23.08
C ALA A 72 -28.46 10.73 -22.10
N LEU A 73 -28.25 10.93 -20.79
CA LEU A 73 -28.47 9.93 -19.72
C LEU A 73 -29.82 9.22 -19.81
N GLY A 74 -30.92 9.97 -19.97
CA GLY A 74 -32.26 9.40 -20.02
C GLY A 74 -32.47 8.45 -21.21
N TYR A 75 -31.91 8.78 -22.38
CA TYR A 75 -32.00 7.93 -23.58
C TYR A 75 -31.06 6.72 -23.49
N ALA A 76 -29.87 6.89 -22.91
CA ALA A 76 -28.88 5.83 -22.77
C ALA A 76 -29.38 4.75 -21.81
N ASN A 77 -29.87 5.14 -20.63
CA ASN A 77 -30.32 4.20 -19.60
C ASN A 77 -31.66 3.54 -19.99
N LEU A 78 -32.57 4.26 -20.65
CA LEU A 78 -33.76 3.66 -21.27
C LEU A 78 -33.37 2.65 -22.37
N GLY A 79 -32.31 2.95 -23.14
CA GLY A 79 -31.72 2.03 -24.11
C GLY A 79 -31.15 0.76 -23.46
N LEU A 80 -30.43 0.88 -22.34
CA LEU A 80 -29.91 -0.24 -21.56
C LEU A 80 -31.02 -1.09 -20.92
N VAL A 81 -32.07 -0.46 -20.38
CA VAL A 81 -33.28 -1.16 -19.92
C VAL A 81 -33.90 -1.98 -21.06
N HIS A 82 -34.06 -1.38 -22.25
CA HIS A 82 -34.56 -2.11 -23.41
C HIS A 82 -33.62 -3.21 -23.91
N LEU A 83 -32.31 -3.06 -23.71
CA LEU A 83 -31.30 -4.06 -24.05
C LEU A 83 -31.42 -5.30 -23.13
N ARG A 84 -31.57 -5.11 -21.81
CA ARG A 84 -31.86 -6.19 -20.84
C ARG A 84 -33.22 -6.85 -21.06
N LEU A 85 -34.21 -6.09 -21.51
CA LEU A 85 -35.53 -6.60 -21.92
C LEU A 85 -35.51 -7.33 -23.29
N GLY A 86 -34.35 -7.51 -23.93
CA GLY A 86 -34.21 -8.17 -25.24
C GLY A 86 -34.83 -7.40 -26.42
N ARG A 87 -35.21 -6.13 -26.23
CA ARG A 87 -35.90 -5.29 -27.21
C ARG A 87 -34.89 -4.54 -28.11
N TYR A 88 -34.02 -5.28 -28.81
CA TYR A 88 -32.82 -4.72 -29.47
C TYR A 88 -33.08 -3.54 -30.43
N ASP A 89 -34.13 -3.57 -31.26
CA ASP A 89 -34.50 -2.45 -32.14
C ASP A 89 -34.88 -1.17 -31.38
N VAL A 90 -35.41 -1.34 -30.17
CA VAL A 90 -35.81 -0.26 -29.26
C VAL A 90 -34.58 0.29 -28.56
N ALA A 91 -33.69 -0.60 -28.09
CA ALA A 91 -32.39 -0.24 -27.53
C ALA A 91 -31.52 0.55 -28.52
N GLU A 92 -31.29 0.04 -29.73
CA GLU A 92 -30.48 0.70 -30.77
C GLU A 92 -30.96 2.13 -31.05
N ARG A 93 -32.28 2.34 -31.09
CA ARG A 93 -32.89 3.64 -31.38
C ARG A 93 -32.68 4.64 -30.24
N GLU A 94 -32.87 4.24 -28.99
CA GLU A 94 -32.66 5.15 -27.85
C GLU A 94 -31.15 5.39 -27.59
N ILE A 95 -30.30 4.37 -27.71
CA ILE A 95 -28.84 4.53 -27.59
C ILE A 95 -28.30 5.46 -28.69
N ARG A 96 -28.78 5.35 -29.94
CA ARG A 96 -28.42 6.31 -31.00
C ARG A 96 -28.95 7.73 -30.74
N ARG A 97 -30.09 7.89 -30.07
CA ARG A 97 -30.58 9.22 -29.61
C ARG A 97 -29.70 9.79 -28.51
N ALA A 98 -29.14 8.95 -27.64
CA ALA A 98 -28.16 9.33 -26.64
C ALA A 98 -26.83 9.75 -27.29
N ALA A 99 -26.28 8.93 -28.21
CA ALA A 99 -25.04 9.20 -28.94
C ALA A 99 -25.10 10.47 -29.81
N ALA A 100 -26.29 10.86 -30.26
CA ALA A 100 -26.52 12.12 -30.99
C ALA A 100 -26.54 13.38 -30.08
N ARG A 101 -26.63 13.21 -28.76
CA ARG A 101 -26.56 14.28 -27.74
C ARG A 101 -25.20 14.32 -27.06
N ASP A 102 -24.66 13.15 -26.77
CA ASP A 102 -23.31 12.98 -26.25
C ASP A 102 -22.49 12.06 -27.18
N THR A 103 -21.70 12.69 -28.04
CA THR A 103 -20.74 12.02 -28.93
C THR A 103 -19.41 11.68 -28.23
N ALA A 104 -19.27 12.06 -26.95
CA ALA A 104 -18.06 11.93 -26.14
C ALA A 104 -18.20 10.93 -24.98
N SER A 105 -19.38 10.39 -24.70
CA SER A 105 -19.52 9.22 -23.82
C SER A 105 -18.96 7.96 -24.50
N ASP A 106 -18.05 7.28 -23.79
CA ASP A 106 -17.56 5.95 -24.18
C ASP A 106 -18.58 4.85 -23.84
N ASP A 107 -19.30 5.00 -22.73
CA ASP A 107 -20.28 4.01 -22.25
C ASP A 107 -21.47 3.85 -23.20
N ILE A 108 -21.94 4.95 -23.79
CA ILE A 108 -22.95 4.94 -24.87
C ILE A 108 -22.41 4.20 -26.11
N ALA A 109 -21.14 4.39 -26.45
CA ALA A 109 -20.50 3.73 -27.59
C ALA A 109 -20.31 2.23 -27.34
N LEU A 110 -19.90 1.82 -26.14
CA LEU A 110 -19.77 0.41 -25.73
C LEU A 110 -21.13 -0.28 -25.68
N THR A 111 -22.17 0.39 -25.15
CA THR A 111 -23.52 -0.17 -25.13
C THR A 111 -24.08 -0.34 -26.55
N LEU A 112 -23.81 0.60 -27.47
CA LEU A 112 -24.15 0.45 -28.89
C LEU A 112 -23.37 -0.68 -29.56
N ALA A 113 -22.08 -0.85 -29.24
CA ALA A 113 -21.29 -1.99 -29.68
C ALA A 113 -21.91 -3.32 -29.21
N LYS A 114 -22.41 -3.38 -27.97
CA LYS A 114 -23.06 -4.57 -27.42
C LYS A 114 -24.38 -4.91 -28.12
N VAL A 115 -25.18 -3.91 -28.50
CA VAL A 115 -26.36 -4.12 -29.37
C VAL A 115 -25.95 -4.71 -30.72
N TYR A 116 -24.88 -4.22 -31.32
CA TYR A 116 -24.39 -4.74 -32.60
C TYR A 116 -23.85 -6.19 -32.47
N GLU A 117 -23.06 -6.50 -31.45
CA GLU A 117 -22.58 -7.87 -31.18
C GLU A 117 -23.74 -8.87 -31.02
N LEU A 118 -24.70 -8.57 -30.14
CA LEU A 118 -25.86 -9.43 -29.84
C LEU A 118 -26.81 -9.62 -31.03
N THR A 119 -26.65 -8.81 -32.08
CA THR A 119 -27.39 -8.92 -33.35
C THR A 119 -26.51 -9.39 -34.52
N GLY A 120 -25.31 -9.91 -34.25
CA GLY A 120 -24.40 -10.49 -35.25
C GLY A 120 -23.65 -9.48 -36.12
N ARG A 121 -23.70 -8.19 -35.78
CA ARG A 121 -23.08 -7.06 -36.51
C ARG A 121 -21.68 -6.78 -36.00
N THR A 122 -20.79 -7.78 -36.10
CA THR A 122 -19.43 -7.76 -35.55
C THR A 122 -18.56 -6.61 -36.09
N VAL A 123 -18.77 -6.20 -37.35
CA VAL A 123 -18.00 -5.10 -37.97
C VAL A 123 -18.41 -3.76 -37.39
N GLU A 124 -19.72 -3.52 -37.23
CA GLU A 124 -20.26 -2.32 -36.59
C GLU A 124 -19.92 -2.29 -35.10
N ALA A 125 -19.99 -3.43 -34.39
CA ALA A 125 -19.55 -3.55 -33.00
C ALA A 125 -18.09 -3.11 -32.85
N ARG A 126 -17.19 -3.68 -33.67
CA ARG A 126 -15.77 -3.30 -33.66
C ARG A 126 -15.56 -1.82 -34.02
N HIS A 127 -16.30 -1.25 -34.96
CA HIS A 127 -16.18 0.17 -35.32
C HIS A 127 -16.43 1.11 -34.13
N GLU A 128 -17.43 0.80 -33.30
CA GLU A 128 -17.75 1.59 -32.10
C GLU A 128 -16.67 1.41 -31.01
N VAL A 129 -16.19 0.19 -30.77
CA VAL A 129 -15.09 -0.07 -29.80
C VAL A 129 -13.78 0.58 -30.25
N ASP A 130 -13.41 0.47 -31.53
CA ASP A 130 -12.24 1.16 -32.09
C ASP A 130 -12.44 2.71 -32.03
N ARG A 131 -13.66 3.25 -31.94
CA ARG A 131 -13.91 4.69 -31.69
C ARG A 131 -13.61 5.07 -30.24
N VAL A 132 -13.98 4.25 -29.27
CA VAL A 132 -13.62 4.44 -27.86
C VAL A 132 -12.10 4.45 -27.71
N LEU A 133 -11.40 3.44 -28.23
CA LEU A 133 -9.94 3.33 -28.11
C LEU A 133 -9.16 4.43 -28.88
N ARG A 134 -9.79 5.17 -29.80
CA ARG A 134 -9.19 6.38 -30.41
C ARG A 134 -9.22 7.61 -29.49
N ARG A 135 -10.07 7.62 -28.45
CA ARG A 135 -10.21 8.69 -27.46
C ARG A 135 -9.62 8.31 -26.10
N SER A 136 -9.88 7.06 -25.70
CA SER A 136 -9.57 6.48 -24.39
C SER A 136 -8.77 5.18 -24.61
N PRO A 137 -7.48 5.26 -24.99
CA PRO A 137 -6.76 4.11 -25.57
C PRO A 137 -6.59 2.91 -24.64
N ASP A 138 -6.72 3.11 -23.33
CA ASP A 138 -6.55 2.11 -22.27
C ASP A 138 -7.85 1.81 -21.52
N ASP A 139 -9.03 2.13 -22.09
CA ASP A 139 -10.32 1.70 -21.53
C ASP A 139 -10.38 0.16 -21.48
N LEU A 140 -10.40 -0.39 -20.26
CA LEU A 140 -10.30 -1.84 -20.00
C LEU A 140 -11.44 -2.61 -20.66
N ARG A 141 -12.64 -2.02 -20.70
CA ARG A 141 -13.88 -2.61 -21.20
C ARG A 141 -13.83 -2.68 -22.72
N ALA A 142 -13.38 -1.59 -23.36
CA ALA A 142 -13.14 -1.54 -24.79
C ALA A 142 -12.05 -2.53 -25.24
N LEU A 143 -10.97 -2.67 -24.46
CA LEU A 143 -9.95 -3.70 -24.70
C LEU A 143 -10.51 -5.12 -24.54
N TYR A 144 -11.40 -5.33 -23.57
CA TYR A 144 -11.98 -6.64 -23.28
C TYR A 144 -13.00 -7.08 -24.33
N GLU A 145 -13.83 -6.15 -24.84
CA GLU A 145 -14.71 -6.43 -25.97
C GLU A 145 -13.89 -6.70 -27.25
N LEU A 146 -12.75 -6.03 -27.49
CA LEU A 146 -11.84 -6.46 -28.57
C LEU A 146 -11.24 -7.85 -28.32
N ALA A 147 -10.97 -8.25 -27.08
CA ALA A 147 -10.49 -9.60 -26.75
C ALA A 147 -11.53 -10.70 -27.07
N ALA A 148 -12.81 -10.36 -27.14
CA ALA A 148 -13.89 -11.23 -27.61
C ALA A 148 -14.08 -11.15 -29.15
N LEU A 149 -14.12 -9.93 -29.71
CA LEU A 149 -14.37 -9.67 -31.14
C LEU A 149 -13.19 -10.06 -32.06
N ASP A 150 -11.98 -10.17 -31.53
CA ASP A 150 -10.75 -10.49 -32.27
C ASP A 150 -9.90 -11.54 -31.52
N PRO A 151 -10.28 -12.85 -31.60
CA PRO A 151 -9.60 -13.93 -30.89
C PRO A 151 -8.13 -14.13 -31.30
N ALA A 152 -7.74 -13.68 -32.49
CA ALA A 152 -6.36 -13.77 -32.97
C ALA A 152 -5.43 -12.80 -32.22
N SER A 153 -5.95 -11.66 -31.79
CA SER A 153 -5.23 -10.63 -31.03
C SER A 153 -5.50 -10.68 -29.52
N LYS A 154 -6.29 -11.65 -29.04
CA LYS A 154 -6.77 -11.76 -27.64
C LYS A 154 -5.68 -11.62 -26.57
N GLU A 155 -4.54 -12.32 -26.71
CA GLU A 155 -3.42 -12.20 -25.76
C GLU A 155 -2.90 -10.75 -25.67
N THR A 156 -2.84 -10.03 -26.78
CA THR A 156 -2.35 -8.64 -26.83
C THR A 156 -3.29 -7.71 -26.06
N TYR A 157 -4.61 -7.86 -26.20
CA TYR A 157 -5.58 -7.06 -25.46
C TYR A 157 -5.58 -7.42 -23.96
N LEU A 158 -5.56 -8.71 -23.62
CA LEU A 158 -5.50 -9.17 -22.23
C LEU A 158 -4.23 -8.71 -21.51
N ARG A 159 -3.05 -8.76 -22.16
CA ARG A 159 -1.80 -8.19 -21.60
C ARG A 159 -1.92 -6.69 -21.32
N ARG A 160 -2.67 -5.94 -22.12
CA ARG A 160 -2.91 -4.51 -21.88
C ARG A 160 -3.87 -4.28 -20.71
N ILE A 161 -4.91 -5.11 -20.57
CA ILE A 161 -5.82 -5.05 -19.41
C ILE A 161 -5.05 -5.39 -18.13
N VAL A 162 -4.33 -6.52 -18.08
CA VAL A 162 -3.52 -6.94 -16.92
C VAL A 162 -2.36 -5.96 -16.62
N GLY A 163 -1.83 -5.28 -17.64
CA GLY A 163 -0.85 -4.20 -17.47
C GLY A 163 -1.42 -2.87 -16.97
N ARG A 164 -2.75 -2.72 -16.87
CA ARG A 164 -3.44 -1.51 -16.40
C ARG A 164 -4.25 -1.75 -15.11
N ALA A 165 -4.90 -2.90 -14.98
CA ALA A 165 -5.59 -3.39 -13.79
C ALA A 165 -4.96 -4.75 -13.39
N PRO A 166 -3.80 -4.75 -12.71
CA PRO A 166 -3.05 -5.98 -12.45
C PRO A 166 -3.76 -6.96 -11.51
N ASN A 167 -4.64 -6.47 -10.64
CA ASN A 167 -5.46 -7.29 -9.76
C ASN A 167 -6.71 -7.90 -10.45
N ASN A 168 -6.96 -7.60 -11.74
CA ASN A 168 -8.15 -8.12 -12.43
C ASN A 168 -8.02 -9.63 -12.69
N VAL A 169 -8.67 -10.41 -11.83
CA VAL A 169 -8.57 -11.88 -11.78
C VAL A 169 -9.07 -12.51 -13.09
N ALA A 170 -10.22 -12.07 -13.61
CA ALA A 170 -10.80 -12.61 -14.83
C ALA A 170 -9.89 -12.42 -16.05
N ALA A 171 -9.40 -11.20 -16.30
CA ALA A 171 -8.51 -10.93 -17.41
C ALA A 171 -7.16 -11.66 -17.28
N ARG A 172 -6.65 -11.83 -16.04
CA ARG A 172 -5.38 -12.56 -15.81
C ARG A 172 -5.54 -14.08 -15.99
N LEU A 173 -6.67 -14.67 -15.61
CA LEU A 173 -6.96 -16.09 -15.87
C LEU A 173 -7.17 -16.38 -17.36
N GLU A 174 -7.92 -15.53 -18.08
CA GLU A 174 -8.01 -15.63 -19.54
C GLU A 174 -6.64 -15.48 -20.24
N LEU A 175 -5.74 -14.66 -19.66
CA LEU A 175 -4.36 -14.53 -20.15
C LEU A 175 -3.55 -15.80 -19.89
N VAL A 176 -3.66 -16.42 -18.71
CA VAL A 176 -3.03 -17.73 -18.41
C VAL A 176 -3.48 -18.77 -19.45
N ASP A 177 -4.78 -18.93 -19.69
CA ASP A 177 -5.29 -19.92 -20.65
C ASP A 177 -4.79 -19.67 -22.08
N ALA A 178 -4.73 -18.40 -22.52
CA ALA A 178 -4.16 -18.04 -23.82
C ALA A 178 -2.66 -18.37 -23.92
N LEU A 179 -1.87 -18.04 -22.89
CA LEU A 179 -0.42 -18.29 -22.85
C LEU A 179 -0.11 -19.79 -22.82
N VAL A 180 -0.83 -20.55 -22.01
CA VAL A 180 -0.67 -22.00 -21.91
C VAL A 180 -1.06 -22.68 -23.22
N SER A 181 -2.16 -22.25 -23.86
CA SER A 181 -2.58 -22.73 -25.18
C SER A 181 -1.57 -22.42 -26.29
N ARG A 182 -0.86 -21.29 -26.19
CA ARG A 182 0.26 -20.91 -27.10
C ARG A 182 1.57 -21.64 -26.78
N GLY A 183 1.64 -22.42 -25.70
CA GLY A 183 2.85 -23.09 -25.24
C GLY A 183 3.84 -22.19 -24.46
N ALA A 184 3.45 -20.97 -24.10
CA ALA A 184 4.31 -19.98 -23.44
C ALA A 184 4.45 -20.22 -21.92
N ALA A 185 5.04 -21.36 -21.55
CA ALA A 185 5.09 -21.88 -20.18
C ALA A 185 5.65 -20.87 -19.14
N ASP A 186 6.77 -20.20 -19.46
CA ASP A 186 7.42 -19.23 -18.56
C ASP A 186 6.52 -18.01 -18.28
N SER A 187 5.87 -17.47 -19.32
CA SER A 187 4.89 -16.38 -19.15
C SER A 187 3.69 -16.84 -18.33
N ALA A 188 3.14 -18.03 -18.60
CA ALA A 188 2.02 -18.57 -17.82
C ALA A 188 2.39 -18.79 -16.34
N ALA A 189 3.61 -19.23 -16.05
CA ALA A 189 4.11 -19.32 -14.67
C ALA A 189 4.20 -17.95 -13.99
N ALA A 190 4.64 -16.90 -14.70
CA ALA A 190 4.69 -15.55 -14.16
C ALA A 190 3.30 -14.96 -13.87
N GLU A 191 2.30 -15.21 -14.72
CA GLU A 191 0.91 -14.80 -14.46
C GLU A 191 0.28 -15.57 -13.28
N LEU A 192 0.57 -16.88 -13.15
CA LEU A 192 0.14 -17.69 -12.01
C LEU A 192 0.84 -17.26 -10.71
N GLU A 193 2.13 -16.93 -10.75
CA GLU A 193 2.88 -16.36 -9.61
C GLU A 193 2.33 -15.00 -9.17
N ALA A 194 1.85 -14.17 -10.10
CA ALA A 194 1.17 -12.93 -9.75
C ALA A 194 -0.16 -13.22 -9.01
N LEU A 195 -0.94 -14.21 -9.43
CA LEU A 195 -2.15 -14.64 -8.72
C LEU A 195 -1.84 -15.18 -7.32
N GLU A 196 -0.76 -15.96 -7.14
CA GLU A 196 -0.30 -16.48 -5.83
C GLU A 196 -0.01 -15.40 -4.79
N ARG A 197 0.33 -14.18 -5.25
CA ARG A 197 0.64 -13.02 -4.40
C ARG A 197 -0.56 -12.08 -4.17
N GLN A 198 -1.57 -12.11 -5.04
CA GLN A 198 -2.65 -11.11 -5.10
C GLN A 198 -4.00 -11.64 -4.58
N LEU A 199 -4.28 -12.93 -4.80
CA LEU A 199 -5.56 -13.53 -4.42
C LEU A 199 -5.67 -13.74 -2.90
N PRO A 200 -6.90 -13.67 -2.36
CA PRO A 200 -7.24 -14.30 -1.09
C PRO A 200 -6.90 -15.80 -1.07
N GLU A 201 -6.97 -16.44 0.09
CA GLU A 201 -6.67 -17.87 0.21
C GLU A 201 -7.59 -18.71 -0.69
N LEU A 202 -6.98 -19.41 -1.65
CA LEU A 202 -7.70 -20.22 -2.63
C LEU A 202 -8.55 -21.31 -1.96
N PRO A 203 -9.81 -21.52 -2.39
CA PRO A 203 -10.60 -22.69 -2.03
C PRO A 203 -9.79 -23.97 -2.22
N ARG A 204 -9.93 -24.94 -1.30
CA ARG A 204 -9.06 -26.14 -1.23
C ARG A 204 -9.06 -26.95 -2.52
N GLU A 205 -10.22 -27.02 -3.16
CA GLU A 205 -10.49 -27.65 -4.45
C GLU A 205 -9.73 -26.95 -5.58
N ALA A 206 -9.79 -25.61 -5.60
CA ALA A 206 -9.13 -24.77 -6.60
C ALA A 206 -7.60 -24.79 -6.46
N ASN A 207 -7.09 -24.68 -5.22
CA ASN A 207 -5.66 -24.62 -4.90
C ASN A 207 -4.89 -25.84 -5.45
N ARG A 208 -5.49 -27.03 -5.40
CA ARG A 208 -4.90 -28.24 -6.00
C ARG A 208 -4.61 -28.08 -7.50
N PHE A 209 -5.55 -27.53 -8.25
CA PHE A 209 -5.39 -27.33 -9.69
C PHE A 209 -4.47 -26.16 -10.01
N PHE A 210 -4.51 -25.11 -9.19
CA PHE A 210 -3.56 -23.99 -9.25
C PHE A 210 -2.10 -24.46 -9.10
N GLN A 211 -1.77 -25.15 -8.02
CA GLN A 211 -0.41 -25.65 -7.76
C GLN A 211 0.04 -26.66 -8.83
N GLN A 212 -0.87 -27.49 -9.35
CA GLN A 212 -0.56 -28.37 -10.48
C GLN A 212 -0.28 -27.60 -11.78
N ALA A 213 -1.04 -26.54 -12.08
CA ALA A 213 -0.82 -25.68 -13.24
C ALA A 213 0.52 -24.95 -13.13
N LEU A 214 0.78 -24.33 -11.96
CA LEU A 214 1.98 -23.55 -11.67
C LEU A 214 3.24 -24.43 -11.72
N GLY A 215 3.25 -25.59 -11.07
CA GLY A 215 4.38 -26.52 -11.11
C GLY A 215 4.69 -27.03 -12.53
N LEU A 216 3.66 -27.30 -13.35
CA LEU A 216 3.86 -27.70 -14.74
C LEU A 216 4.32 -26.54 -15.63
N ALA A 217 3.85 -25.31 -15.39
CA ALA A 217 4.31 -24.12 -16.11
C ALA A 217 5.77 -23.77 -15.76
N ARG A 218 6.13 -23.79 -14.47
CA ARG A 218 7.51 -23.65 -13.97
C ARG A 218 8.46 -24.69 -14.59
N ALA A 219 8.02 -25.93 -14.73
CA ALA A 219 8.77 -27.00 -15.41
C ALA A 219 8.80 -26.89 -16.96
N GLY A 220 8.31 -25.80 -17.56
CA GLY A 220 8.29 -25.59 -19.01
C GLY A 220 7.20 -26.38 -19.77
N ARG A 221 6.31 -27.08 -19.07
CA ARG A 221 5.38 -28.09 -19.63
C ARG A 221 3.98 -27.52 -19.90
N ALA A 222 3.88 -26.40 -20.63
CA ALA A 222 2.61 -25.72 -20.92
C ALA A 222 1.49 -26.66 -21.39
N ALA A 223 1.74 -27.53 -22.37
CA ALA A 223 0.72 -28.46 -22.88
C ALA A 223 0.14 -29.42 -21.80
N ALA A 224 0.88 -29.69 -20.72
CA ALA A 224 0.39 -30.45 -19.57
C ALA A 224 -0.30 -29.55 -18.51
N ALA A 225 0.09 -28.27 -18.41
CA ALA A 225 -0.52 -27.29 -17.53
C ALA A 225 -1.94 -26.85 -17.98
N ALA A 226 -2.28 -27.03 -19.27
CA ALA A 226 -3.54 -26.56 -19.87
C ALA A 226 -4.81 -27.06 -19.14
N VAL A 227 -4.90 -28.36 -18.87
CA VAL A 227 -6.10 -28.93 -18.21
C VAL A 227 -6.20 -28.52 -16.74
N PRO A 228 -5.11 -28.51 -15.94
CA PRO A 228 -5.11 -27.88 -14.61
C PRO A 228 -5.48 -26.40 -14.63
N ALA A 229 -4.90 -25.58 -15.51
CA ALA A 229 -5.17 -24.13 -15.59
C ALA A 229 -6.64 -23.83 -15.89
N ALA A 230 -7.20 -24.41 -16.97
CA ALA A 230 -8.60 -24.25 -17.32
C ALA A 230 -9.57 -24.91 -16.31
N THR A 231 -9.08 -25.79 -15.42
CA THR A 231 -9.90 -26.33 -14.32
C THR A 231 -9.86 -25.42 -13.10
N PHE A 232 -8.70 -24.85 -12.76
CA PHE A 232 -8.57 -23.81 -11.76
C PHE A 232 -9.42 -22.57 -12.12
N HIS A 233 -9.34 -22.10 -13.37
CA HIS A 233 -10.16 -20.99 -13.87
C HIS A 233 -11.66 -21.22 -13.63
N ARG A 234 -12.18 -22.40 -13.98
CA ARG A 234 -13.61 -22.77 -13.76
C ARG A 234 -14.02 -22.91 -12.29
N PHE A 235 -13.09 -23.10 -11.36
CA PHE A 235 -13.38 -22.95 -9.93
C PHE A 235 -13.40 -21.48 -9.51
N MET A 236 -12.50 -20.66 -10.08
CA MET A 236 -12.50 -19.22 -9.82
C MET A 236 -13.73 -18.51 -10.42
N GLU A 237 -14.29 -18.99 -11.54
CA GLU A 237 -15.52 -18.45 -12.16
C GLU A 237 -16.69 -18.30 -11.16
N THR A 238 -16.80 -19.17 -10.15
CA THR A 238 -17.84 -19.11 -9.12
C THR A 238 -17.42 -18.39 -7.82
N THR A 239 -16.28 -17.70 -7.81
CA THR A 239 -15.80 -16.95 -6.64
C THR A 239 -16.13 -15.46 -6.76
N ALA A 240 -16.46 -14.82 -5.64
CA ALA A 240 -16.85 -13.42 -5.63
C ALA A 240 -15.74 -12.46 -6.14
N PRO A 241 -14.44 -12.64 -5.81
CA PRO A 241 -13.36 -11.84 -6.40
C PRO A 241 -13.23 -11.95 -7.92
N TYR A 242 -13.59 -13.09 -8.51
CA TYR A 242 -13.65 -13.22 -9.97
C TYR A 242 -14.82 -12.43 -10.54
N GLN A 243 -16.02 -12.58 -9.96
CA GLN A 243 -17.22 -11.89 -10.42
C GLN A 243 -17.08 -10.37 -10.29
N ALA A 244 -16.59 -9.84 -9.17
CA ALA A 244 -16.28 -8.42 -9.02
C ALA A 244 -15.24 -7.93 -10.06
N SER A 245 -14.21 -8.73 -10.38
CA SER A 245 -13.25 -8.38 -11.43
C SER A 245 -13.86 -8.42 -12.85
N LEU A 246 -14.86 -9.26 -13.09
CA LEU A 246 -15.58 -9.36 -14.36
C LEU A 246 -16.62 -8.24 -14.49
N GLU A 247 -17.26 -7.83 -13.39
CA GLU A 247 -18.14 -6.66 -13.30
C GLU A 247 -17.39 -5.38 -13.68
N LYS A 248 -16.13 -5.23 -13.23
CA LYS A 248 -15.23 -4.14 -13.64
C LYS A 248 -14.79 -4.20 -15.12
N LEU A 249 -15.21 -5.20 -15.90
CA LEU A 249 -15.02 -5.29 -17.35
C LEU A 249 -16.33 -5.29 -18.19
N ARG A 250 -17.47 -5.77 -17.63
CA ARG A 250 -18.76 -5.93 -18.35
C ARG A 250 -19.92 -5.11 -17.78
N GLY A 251 -19.85 -4.67 -16.53
CA GLY A 251 -20.90 -3.92 -15.82
C GLY A 251 -21.88 -4.79 -15.03
N ALA A 252 -22.48 -4.19 -14.01
CA ALA A 252 -23.38 -4.80 -13.02
C ALA A 252 -24.70 -5.33 -13.60
N GLY A 253 -25.05 -6.57 -13.27
CA GLY A 253 -26.41 -7.12 -13.37
C GLY A 253 -26.89 -7.52 -14.77
N GLY A 254 -27.74 -8.55 -14.79
CA GLY A 254 -28.53 -8.94 -15.94
C GLY A 254 -27.78 -9.64 -17.08
N ALA A 255 -28.55 -10.17 -18.02
CA ALA A 255 -28.05 -10.71 -19.29
C ALA A 255 -28.86 -10.08 -20.45
N PRO A 256 -28.22 -9.29 -21.33
CA PRO A 256 -26.81 -8.91 -21.36
C PRO A 256 -26.42 -7.87 -20.26
N PRO A 257 -25.17 -7.92 -19.76
CA PRO A 257 -24.63 -6.91 -18.85
C PRO A 257 -24.29 -5.60 -19.58
N GLY A 258 -24.13 -4.52 -18.81
CA GLY A 258 -23.70 -3.21 -19.32
C GLY A 258 -23.82 -2.09 -18.28
N TYR A 259 -23.01 -1.05 -18.41
CA TYR A 259 -22.92 0.07 -17.47
C TYR A 259 -24.03 1.11 -17.66
N PRO A 260 -24.74 1.53 -16.60
CA PRO A 260 -25.62 2.70 -16.67
C PRO A 260 -24.81 3.99 -16.75
N ILE A 261 -25.35 5.00 -17.45
CA ILE A 261 -24.86 6.37 -17.38
C ILE A 261 -25.27 6.94 -16.02
N LEU A 262 -24.30 7.07 -15.12
CA LEU A 262 -24.52 7.66 -13.81
C LEU A 262 -24.70 9.18 -13.90
N THR A 263 -24.05 9.88 -14.84
CA THR A 263 -23.86 11.34 -14.76
C THR A 263 -24.45 12.10 -15.95
N PHE A 264 -24.88 13.36 -15.73
CA PHE A 264 -25.37 14.22 -16.82
C PHE A 264 -24.21 14.73 -17.68
N ASN A 265 -24.47 15.02 -18.95
CA ASN A 265 -23.41 15.51 -19.85
C ASN A 265 -22.98 16.93 -19.41
N PRO A 266 -21.73 17.14 -18.97
CA PRO A 266 -21.26 18.42 -18.41
C PRO A 266 -21.21 19.56 -19.46
N VAL A 267 -21.21 19.21 -20.75
CA VAL A 267 -21.25 20.18 -21.87
C VAL A 267 -22.68 20.71 -22.08
N ILE A 268 -23.70 19.95 -21.68
CA ILE A 268 -25.12 20.32 -21.76
C ILE A 268 -25.55 20.78 -20.37
N THR A 269 -25.39 22.08 -20.10
CA THR A 269 -25.61 22.71 -18.78
C THR A 269 -26.90 22.21 -18.10
N PRO A 270 -26.79 21.45 -16.99
CA PRO A 270 -27.92 21.24 -16.09
C PRO A 270 -28.32 22.61 -15.50
N PRO A 271 -29.62 22.92 -15.36
CA PRO A 271 -30.02 24.08 -14.57
C PRO A 271 -29.56 23.85 -13.12
N ALA A 272 -29.09 24.94 -12.49
CA ALA A 272 -28.34 24.97 -11.22
C ALA A 272 -26.91 24.37 -11.27
N GLN A 273 -25.93 25.27 -11.21
CA GLN A 273 -24.51 24.97 -10.94
C GLN A 273 -24.05 25.56 -9.58
N ASP A 274 -24.97 25.78 -8.65
CA ASP A 274 -24.66 26.19 -7.27
C ASP A 274 -24.63 24.94 -6.38
N ALA A 275 -23.51 24.73 -5.67
CA ALA A 275 -23.38 23.65 -4.70
C ALA A 275 -24.49 23.68 -3.63
N ARG A 276 -24.99 24.88 -3.29
CA ARG A 276 -26.13 25.05 -2.38
C ARG A 276 -27.43 24.51 -2.94
N THR A 277 -27.61 24.48 -4.27
CA THR A 277 -28.80 23.87 -4.89
C THR A 277 -28.71 22.35 -4.89
N ILE A 278 -27.51 21.78 -5.11
CA ILE A 278 -27.27 20.34 -4.97
C ILE A 278 -27.55 19.92 -3.51
N ALA A 279 -26.90 20.57 -2.55
CA ALA A 279 -27.09 20.34 -1.11
C ALA A 279 -28.55 20.53 -0.64
N ALA A 280 -29.31 21.43 -1.28
CA ALA A 280 -30.73 21.66 -0.99
C ALA A 280 -31.69 20.69 -1.69
N ALA A 281 -31.22 19.92 -2.69
CA ALA A 281 -32.00 18.86 -3.33
C ALA A 281 -31.93 17.54 -2.53
N ILE A 282 -30.77 17.21 -1.97
CA ILE A 282 -30.47 15.94 -1.28
C ILE A 282 -31.37 15.70 -0.06
N ARG A 283 -31.85 14.47 0.10
CA ARG A 283 -32.64 14.03 1.26
C ARG A 283 -32.12 12.70 1.78
N PHE A 284 -32.33 12.45 3.07
CA PHE A 284 -32.10 11.12 3.64
C PHE A 284 -33.44 10.40 3.84
N SER A 285 -33.61 9.25 3.18
CA SER A 285 -34.86 8.49 3.13
C SER A 285 -34.75 7.17 3.91
N ASP A 286 -35.57 6.98 4.95
CA ASP A 286 -35.62 5.70 5.67
C ASP A 286 -36.24 4.60 4.80
N VAL A 287 -35.41 3.63 4.41
CA VAL A 287 -35.81 2.46 3.61
C VAL A 287 -35.76 1.15 4.40
N THR A 288 -35.51 1.18 5.71
CA THR A 288 -35.15 0.03 6.56
C THR A 288 -36.10 -1.17 6.43
N THR A 289 -37.40 -0.91 6.25
CA THR A 289 -38.42 -1.95 6.06
C THR A 289 -38.42 -2.50 4.63
N THR A 290 -38.15 -1.65 3.64
CA THR A 290 -38.11 -1.99 2.21
C THR A 290 -36.89 -2.86 1.88
N VAL A 291 -35.73 -2.55 2.44
CA VAL A 291 -34.49 -3.32 2.21
C VAL A 291 -34.43 -4.61 3.01
N GLY A 292 -35.21 -4.76 4.08
CA GLY A 292 -35.25 -5.98 4.92
C GLY A 292 -34.51 -5.90 6.27
N LEU A 293 -33.77 -4.81 6.50
CA LEU A 293 -32.90 -4.61 7.67
C LEU A 293 -33.67 -4.47 9.02
N GLY A 294 -35.00 -4.30 8.98
CA GLY A 294 -35.85 -4.12 10.16
C GLY A 294 -36.02 -5.31 11.10
N GLY A 295 -35.33 -6.45 10.86
CA GLY A 295 -35.50 -7.70 11.62
C GLY A 295 -34.95 -7.73 13.05
N VAL A 296 -34.27 -6.67 13.50
CA VAL A 296 -33.56 -6.64 14.80
C VAL A 296 -34.55 -6.50 15.98
N PRO A 297 -34.44 -7.33 17.04
CA PRO A 297 -35.25 -7.19 18.25
C PRO A 297 -34.86 -5.90 19.01
N PRO A 298 -35.79 -5.29 19.76
CA PRO A 298 -35.46 -4.10 20.55
C PRO A 298 -34.58 -4.49 21.75
N LEU A 299 -33.63 -3.63 22.10
CA LEU A 299 -32.81 -3.81 23.30
C LEU A 299 -33.66 -3.73 24.58
N PRO A 300 -33.30 -4.48 25.64
CA PRO A 300 -33.82 -4.25 26.99
C PRO A 300 -33.48 -2.84 27.50
N ASP A 301 -34.35 -2.26 28.33
CA ASP A 301 -34.13 -0.94 28.97
C ASP A 301 -32.83 -0.86 29.80
N THR A 302 -32.28 -2.01 30.19
CA THR A 302 -31.03 -2.14 30.95
C THR A 302 -29.78 -2.31 30.07
N ALA A 303 -29.90 -2.26 28.75
CA ALA A 303 -28.78 -2.44 27.83
C ALA A 303 -27.88 -1.19 27.76
N GLY A 304 -26.57 -1.44 27.65
CA GLY A 304 -25.56 -0.42 27.35
C GLY A 304 -25.59 -0.02 25.88
N ASP A 305 -24.42 0.21 25.29
CA ASP A 305 -24.34 0.42 23.84
C ASP A 305 -24.48 -0.89 23.06
N VAL A 306 -24.52 -0.73 21.73
CA VAL A 306 -24.91 -1.76 20.77
C VAL A 306 -23.89 -1.84 19.65
N ALA A 307 -23.46 -3.04 19.32
CA ALA A 307 -22.53 -3.27 18.23
C ALA A 307 -23.13 -2.85 16.89
N LEU A 308 -22.33 -2.13 16.10
CA LEU A 308 -22.51 -1.85 14.67
C LEU A 308 -21.15 -2.05 14.01
N ALA A 309 -21.08 -2.83 12.95
CA ALA A 309 -19.91 -2.96 12.07
C ALA A 309 -20.38 -3.16 10.62
N ILE A 310 -19.58 -2.65 9.68
CA ILE A 310 -19.82 -2.68 8.24
C ILE A 310 -18.63 -3.37 7.59
N GLY A 311 -18.87 -4.26 6.62
CA GLY A 311 -17.78 -4.94 5.91
C GLY A 311 -18.26 -6.05 4.97
N ASP A 312 -17.90 -5.93 3.69
CA ASP A 312 -17.95 -6.97 2.63
C ASP A 312 -17.28 -8.29 3.08
N TYR A 313 -18.06 -9.23 3.66
CA TYR A 313 -17.49 -10.42 4.30
C TYR A 313 -17.35 -11.63 3.36
N ASP A 314 -18.09 -11.68 2.26
CA ASP A 314 -17.93 -12.75 1.25
C ASP A 314 -17.29 -12.32 -0.07
N ARG A 315 -16.90 -11.05 -0.17
CA ARG A 315 -16.04 -10.46 -1.22
C ARG A 315 -16.73 -10.28 -2.57
N ASP A 316 -18.03 -10.00 -2.52
CA ASP A 316 -18.87 -9.64 -3.67
C ASP A 316 -18.83 -8.12 -3.98
N GLY A 317 -18.29 -7.31 -3.05
CA GLY A 317 -18.14 -5.87 -3.17
C GLY A 317 -19.33 -5.04 -2.66
N ALA A 318 -20.30 -5.67 -1.98
CA ALA A 318 -21.35 -4.99 -1.22
C ALA A 318 -20.97 -4.98 0.26
N GLU A 319 -21.28 -3.88 0.94
CA GLU A 319 -20.99 -3.75 2.36
C GLU A 319 -22.13 -4.40 3.17
N ASP A 320 -21.81 -5.49 3.86
CA ASP A 320 -22.72 -6.20 4.75
C ASP A 320 -22.83 -5.51 6.13
N VAL A 321 -23.92 -5.78 6.86
CA VAL A 321 -24.23 -5.07 8.12
C VAL A 321 -24.30 -6.04 9.29
N PHE A 322 -23.38 -5.89 10.25
CA PHE A 322 -23.49 -6.52 11.56
C PHE A 322 -24.02 -5.51 12.59
N VAL A 323 -25.18 -5.79 13.18
CA VAL A 323 -25.83 -4.92 14.18
C VAL A 323 -26.47 -5.73 15.31
N GLY A 324 -26.17 -5.40 16.56
CA GLY A 324 -26.85 -5.97 17.73
C GLY A 324 -26.82 -7.51 17.86
N ALA A 325 -25.76 -8.17 17.36
CA ALA A 325 -25.65 -9.63 17.22
C ALA A 325 -26.52 -10.27 16.11
N HIS A 326 -26.86 -9.49 15.08
CA HIS A 326 -27.42 -9.95 13.81
C HIS A 326 -26.50 -9.56 12.65
N LEU A 327 -26.18 -10.49 11.76
CA LEU A 327 -25.51 -10.25 10.48
C LEU A 327 -26.55 -10.24 9.35
N PHE A 328 -26.47 -9.23 8.49
CA PHE A 328 -27.28 -9.08 7.29
C PHE A 328 -26.37 -9.00 6.07
N HIS A 329 -26.50 -9.97 5.17
CA HIS A 329 -25.87 -9.95 3.85
C HIS A 329 -26.59 -9.00 2.90
N ASN A 330 -25.86 -8.26 2.07
CA ASN A 330 -26.38 -7.23 1.16
C ASN A 330 -26.36 -7.67 -0.32
N GLU A 331 -27.39 -8.38 -0.78
CA GLU A 331 -27.54 -8.72 -2.20
C GLU A 331 -28.31 -7.60 -2.93
N LEU A 332 -27.62 -6.78 -3.74
CA LEU A 332 -28.21 -5.70 -4.56
C LEU A 332 -29.13 -4.74 -3.77
N ALA A 333 -28.66 -4.24 -2.61
CA ALA A 333 -29.40 -3.41 -1.66
C ALA A 333 -30.55 -4.13 -0.92
N HIS A 334 -30.56 -5.47 -0.92
CA HIS A 334 -31.50 -6.28 -0.14
C HIS A 334 -30.80 -7.02 1.02
N ALA A 335 -31.16 -6.64 2.25
CA ALA A 335 -30.64 -7.20 3.48
C ALA A 335 -31.28 -8.57 3.80
N THR A 336 -30.52 -9.65 3.62
CA THR A 336 -30.90 -10.99 4.08
C THR A 336 -30.21 -11.31 5.41
N GLU A 337 -30.97 -11.64 6.45
CA GLU A 337 -30.43 -12.01 7.76
C GLU A 337 -29.75 -13.40 7.70
N THR A 338 -28.42 -13.45 7.88
CA THR A 338 -27.58 -14.65 7.67
C THR A 338 -26.97 -15.23 8.93
N THR A 339 -27.05 -14.56 10.09
CA THR A 339 -26.32 -14.86 11.34
C THR A 339 -26.20 -16.36 11.68
N ASP A 340 -27.32 -17.08 11.69
CA ASP A 340 -27.38 -18.49 12.10
C ASP A 340 -26.91 -19.46 10.99
N ARG A 341 -26.83 -19.01 9.73
CA ARG A 341 -26.20 -19.73 8.60
C ARG A 341 -24.69 -19.47 8.58
N ALA A 342 -24.29 -18.23 8.80
CA ALA A 342 -22.91 -17.77 8.90
C ALA A 342 -22.18 -18.29 10.17
N GLY A 343 -22.86 -19.05 11.04
CA GLY A 343 -22.26 -19.73 12.20
C GLY A 343 -22.15 -18.89 13.47
N ILE A 344 -22.54 -17.62 13.45
CA ILE A 344 -22.37 -16.68 14.57
C ILE A 344 -23.38 -16.98 15.69
N ARG A 345 -22.92 -17.49 16.85
CA ARG A 345 -23.77 -17.84 18.01
C ARG A 345 -23.57 -16.87 19.17
N LEU A 346 -24.06 -15.64 18.99
CA LEU A 346 -23.94 -14.56 19.99
C LEU A 346 -25.26 -14.19 20.69
N ARG A 347 -26.41 -14.52 20.10
CA ARG A 347 -27.76 -14.10 20.57
C ARG A 347 -28.07 -14.52 22.01
N ASP A 348 -27.56 -15.68 22.43
CA ASP A 348 -27.75 -16.22 23.77
C ASP A 348 -26.72 -15.74 24.81
N ARG A 349 -25.70 -14.96 24.41
CA ARG A 349 -24.68 -14.45 25.35
C ARG A 349 -25.26 -13.32 26.21
N ALA A 350 -25.17 -13.48 27.54
CA ALA A 350 -25.78 -12.55 28.49
C ALA A 350 -25.25 -11.10 28.31
N GLY A 351 -26.19 -10.17 28.16
CA GLY A 351 -25.94 -8.74 28.02
C GLY A 351 -25.64 -8.23 26.59
N GLY A 352 -25.58 -9.11 25.59
CA GLY A 352 -25.53 -8.72 24.17
C GLY A 352 -24.19 -8.17 23.66
N ALA A 353 -24.17 -7.83 22.37
CA ALA A 353 -23.02 -7.27 21.66
C ALA A 353 -22.98 -5.73 21.75
N VAL A 354 -21.86 -5.18 22.22
CA VAL A 354 -21.68 -3.77 22.61
C VAL A 354 -20.86 -2.99 21.58
N ALA A 355 -19.84 -3.62 21.02
CA ALA A 355 -19.03 -3.11 19.91
C ALA A 355 -18.64 -4.26 18.98
N ALA A 356 -18.39 -3.96 17.71
CA ALA A 356 -17.84 -4.92 16.75
C ALA A 356 -16.96 -4.18 15.74
N THR A 357 -16.08 -4.92 15.07
CA THR A 357 -15.30 -4.42 13.94
C THR A 357 -14.91 -5.57 13.02
N PHE A 358 -14.80 -5.30 11.72
CA PHE A 358 -14.29 -6.22 10.72
C PHE A 358 -12.80 -5.95 10.46
N GLY A 359 -12.04 -7.00 10.18
CA GLY A 359 -10.62 -6.89 9.81
C GLY A 359 -10.02 -8.24 9.47
N ASP A 360 -9.12 -8.28 8.49
CA ASP A 360 -8.40 -9.49 8.05
C ASP A 360 -7.18 -9.72 8.94
N TYR A 361 -7.33 -10.50 10.03
CA TYR A 361 -6.32 -10.55 11.09
C TYR A 361 -5.24 -11.62 10.87
N ASP A 362 -5.50 -12.66 10.08
CA ASP A 362 -4.44 -13.60 9.65
C ASP A 362 -3.86 -13.29 8.25
N ASN A 363 -4.33 -12.19 7.65
CA ASN A 363 -3.92 -11.63 6.36
C ASN A 363 -4.24 -12.57 5.19
N ASP A 364 -5.36 -13.30 5.28
CA ASP A 364 -5.74 -14.30 4.30
C ASP A 364 -6.51 -13.77 3.07
N GLY A 365 -6.99 -12.53 3.11
CA GLY A 365 -7.74 -11.89 2.03
C GLY A 365 -9.24 -11.70 2.28
N ARG A 366 -9.72 -11.98 3.50
CA ARG A 366 -11.14 -11.97 3.90
C ARG A 366 -11.31 -11.24 5.23
N PRO A 367 -12.29 -10.33 5.39
CA PRO A 367 -12.58 -9.73 6.69
C PRO A 367 -13.10 -10.75 7.69
N ASP A 368 -12.41 -10.88 8.82
CA ASP A 368 -12.88 -11.57 10.02
C ASP A 368 -13.70 -10.60 10.90
N LEU A 369 -14.48 -11.11 11.84
CA LEU A 369 -15.35 -10.30 12.70
C LEU A 369 -14.97 -10.43 14.18
N TYR A 370 -14.53 -9.33 14.80
CA TYR A 370 -14.42 -9.24 16.25
C TYR A 370 -15.68 -8.61 16.86
N VAL A 371 -16.18 -9.17 17.95
CA VAL A 371 -17.34 -8.64 18.69
C VAL A 371 -17.05 -8.59 20.19
N ALA A 372 -17.12 -7.40 20.77
CA ALA A 372 -17.13 -7.20 22.20
C ALA A 372 -18.56 -7.39 22.74
N THR A 373 -18.75 -8.30 23.70
CA THR A 373 -20.01 -8.48 24.42
C THR A 373 -19.90 -8.01 25.86
N ALA A 374 -21.04 -7.77 26.52
CA ALA A 374 -21.09 -7.39 27.92
C ALA A 374 -20.48 -8.43 28.90
N SER A 375 -20.17 -9.64 28.42
CA SER A 375 -19.55 -10.73 29.19
C SER A 375 -18.14 -11.13 28.70
N GLY A 376 -17.61 -10.50 27.65
CA GLY A 376 -16.27 -10.75 27.10
C GLY A 376 -16.21 -10.65 25.57
N GLY A 377 -15.01 -10.83 25.01
CA GLY A 377 -14.79 -10.82 23.56
C GLY A 377 -15.29 -12.06 22.82
N ALA A 378 -15.31 -11.95 21.50
CA ALA A 378 -15.45 -13.05 20.55
C ALA A 378 -14.74 -12.70 19.24
N LEU A 379 -13.95 -13.62 18.68
CA LEU A 379 -13.35 -13.48 17.36
C LEU A 379 -13.86 -14.60 16.45
N PHE A 380 -14.41 -14.20 15.31
CA PHE A 380 -15.00 -15.07 14.30
C PHE A 380 -14.13 -15.01 13.04
N ARG A 381 -13.36 -16.08 12.80
CA ARG A 381 -12.54 -16.20 11.60
C ARG A 381 -13.41 -16.57 10.41
N ASN A 382 -13.25 -15.85 9.30
CA ASN A 382 -13.91 -16.10 8.04
C ASN A 382 -13.39 -17.42 7.42
N ALA A 383 -14.29 -18.28 6.94
CA ALA A 383 -13.93 -19.57 6.32
C ALA A 383 -13.84 -19.50 4.79
N GLY A 384 -14.27 -18.40 4.17
CA GLY A 384 -14.28 -18.23 2.71
C GLY A 384 -15.41 -18.95 1.97
N ASP A 385 -16.43 -19.43 2.69
CA ASP A 385 -17.66 -20.06 2.19
C ASP A 385 -18.93 -19.34 2.72
N SER A 386 -18.81 -18.03 2.98
CA SER A 386 -19.79 -17.17 3.67
C SER A 386 -20.15 -17.65 5.09
N THR A 387 -19.28 -18.45 5.74
CA THR A 387 -19.41 -18.83 7.16
C THR A 387 -18.21 -18.40 8.02
N PHE A 388 -18.42 -18.37 9.33
CA PHE A 388 -17.41 -18.05 10.33
C PHE A 388 -17.19 -19.17 11.34
N THR A 389 -15.96 -19.27 11.85
CA THR A 389 -15.56 -20.13 12.96
C THR A 389 -15.23 -19.28 14.20
N ASP A 390 -15.83 -19.54 15.35
CA ASP A 390 -15.40 -18.93 16.62
C ASP A 390 -13.99 -19.47 16.97
N VAL A 391 -12.99 -18.60 16.85
CA VAL A 391 -11.57 -18.88 17.12
C VAL A 391 -11.10 -18.25 18.43
N THR A 392 -11.98 -17.61 19.20
CA THR A 392 -11.65 -16.74 20.35
C THR A 392 -10.64 -17.38 21.31
N ALA A 393 -10.83 -18.66 21.66
CA ALA A 393 -9.92 -19.38 22.56
C ALA A 393 -8.60 -19.81 21.89
N ALA A 394 -8.63 -20.16 20.60
CA ALA A 394 -7.43 -20.55 19.84
C ALA A 394 -6.52 -19.35 19.54
N ALA A 395 -7.11 -18.18 19.34
CA ALA A 395 -6.43 -16.91 19.09
C ALA A 395 -5.87 -16.23 20.36
N GLY A 396 -6.00 -16.83 21.54
CA GLY A 396 -5.56 -16.24 22.82
C GLY A 396 -6.56 -15.24 23.44
N LEU A 397 -7.59 -14.83 22.71
CA LEU A 397 -8.61 -13.85 23.13
C LEU A 397 -9.66 -14.41 24.10
N GLY A 398 -9.53 -15.66 24.56
CA GLY A 398 -10.47 -16.30 25.50
C GLY A 398 -10.58 -15.59 26.87
N GLY A 399 -9.67 -14.67 27.19
CA GLY A 399 -9.72 -13.79 28.35
C GLY A 399 -10.04 -12.32 28.04
N ALA A 400 -10.44 -11.98 26.80
CA ALA A 400 -10.71 -10.61 26.39
C ALA A 400 -11.90 -10.01 27.16
N PRO A 401 -11.73 -8.86 27.85
CA PRO A 401 -12.77 -8.26 28.68
C PRO A 401 -13.89 -7.62 27.83
N PRO A 402 -15.04 -7.28 28.43
CA PRO A 402 -16.03 -6.40 27.82
C PRO A 402 -15.39 -5.07 27.40
N ALA A 403 -15.66 -4.64 26.17
CA ALA A 403 -15.11 -3.42 25.56
C ALA A 403 -16.23 -2.52 24.99
N THR A 404 -15.96 -1.23 24.95
CA THR A 404 -16.87 -0.14 24.52
C THR A 404 -16.64 0.26 23.07
N ALA A 405 -15.39 0.12 22.60
CA ALA A 405 -14.95 0.22 21.21
C ALA A 405 -13.84 -0.81 20.96
N ALA A 406 -13.70 -1.26 19.70
CA ALA A 406 -12.69 -2.20 19.25
C ALA A 406 -12.18 -1.76 17.86
N LEU A 407 -10.87 -1.80 17.65
CA LEU A 407 -10.21 -1.33 16.43
C LEU A 407 -9.18 -2.36 15.97
N PHE A 408 -9.22 -2.74 14.69
CA PHE A 408 -8.10 -3.42 14.03
C PHE A 408 -7.19 -2.37 13.40
N VAL A 409 -5.89 -2.41 13.72
CA VAL A 409 -4.91 -1.42 13.28
C VAL A 409 -3.48 -1.95 13.45
N ASP A 410 -2.60 -1.68 12.50
CA ASP A 410 -1.17 -2.02 12.55
C ASP A 410 -0.44 -1.01 13.48
N LEU A 411 -0.22 -1.34 14.77
CA LEU A 411 0.28 -0.38 15.77
C LEU A 411 1.81 -0.35 15.89
N ASP A 412 2.49 -1.42 15.47
CA ASP A 412 3.95 -1.48 15.43
C ASP A 412 4.55 -1.54 14.01
N HIS A 413 3.72 -1.42 12.97
CA HIS A 413 4.10 -1.30 11.56
C HIS A 413 4.85 -2.53 11.02
N ASP A 414 4.57 -3.74 11.53
CA ASP A 414 5.25 -4.98 11.13
C ASP A 414 4.61 -5.71 9.92
N GLY A 415 3.37 -5.35 9.57
CA GLY A 415 2.68 -5.84 8.36
C GLY A 415 1.49 -6.77 8.60
N ASP A 416 0.90 -6.77 9.80
CA ASP A 416 -0.44 -7.31 10.05
C ASP A 416 -1.36 -6.31 10.80
N VAL A 417 -2.37 -6.75 11.56
CA VAL A 417 -3.22 -5.85 12.37
C VAL A 417 -3.38 -6.36 13.80
N ASP A 418 -3.10 -5.46 14.75
CA ASP A 418 -3.39 -5.63 16.17
C ASP A 418 -4.85 -5.30 16.48
N LEU A 419 -5.32 -5.76 17.64
CA LEU A 419 -6.67 -5.47 18.15
C LEU A 419 -6.59 -4.59 19.41
N PHE A 420 -6.87 -3.29 19.26
CA PHE A 420 -7.04 -2.35 20.37
C PHE A 420 -8.47 -2.44 20.92
N LEU A 421 -8.62 -2.52 22.25
CA LEU A 421 -9.90 -2.48 22.96
C LEU A 421 -9.94 -1.34 23.97
N ALA A 422 -10.91 -0.43 23.81
CA ALA A 422 -11.33 0.48 24.86
C ALA A 422 -12.15 -0.30 25.90
N THR A 423 -11.75 -0.30 27.18
CA THR A 423 -12.46 -1.07 28.22
C THR A 423 -12.77 -0.23 29.47
N PRO A 424 -13.81 -0.59 30.25
CA PRO A 424 -14.17 0.12 31.49
C PRO A 424 -13.11 0.12 32.61
N SER A 425 -12.02 -0.65 32.50
CA SER A 425 -11.00 -0.79 33.56
C SER A 425 -9.56 -0.59 33.09
N GLY A 426 -9.38 0.10 31.96
CA GLY A 426 -8.09 0.32 31.28
C GLY A 426 -8.04 -0.40 29.93
N ASN A 427 -7.24 0.10 28.99
CA ASN A 427 -7.21 -0.43 27.62
C ASN A 427 -6.61 -1.85 27.60
N ARG A 428 -6.96 -2.62 26.56
CA ARG A 428 -6.20 -3.81 26.15
C ARG A 428 -5.70 -3.61 24.73
N VAL A 429 -4.53 -4.16 24.45
CA VAL A 429 -3.95 -4.17 23.11
C VAL A 429 -3.50 -5.59 22.89
N TYR A 430 -4.22 -6.28 22.02
CA TYR A 430 -3.92 -7.62 21.62
C TYR A 430 -3.03 -7.52 20.39
N ARG A 431 -1.73 -7.64 20.63
CA ARG A 431 -0.71 -7.66 19.60
C ARG A 431 -0.79 -8.97 18.85
N ASN A 432 -0.83 -8.93 17.53
CA ASN A 432 -0.82 -10.13 16.71
C ASN A 432 0.57 -10.78 16.78
N VAL A 433 0.61 -12.10 16.93
CA VAL A 433 1.86 -12.87 16.92
C VAL A 433 1.84 -13.95 15.84
N LEU A 434 1.10 -13.67 14.77
CA LEU A 434 0.97 -14.45 13.54
C LEU A 434 0.44 -15.88 13.73
N GLY A 435 0.04 -16.49 12.61
CA GLY A 435 -0.56 -17.83 12.64
C GLY A 435 -1.85 -17.89 13.44
N GLY A 436 -2.60 -16.79 13.47
CA GLY A 436 -3.92 -16.69 14.06
C GLY A 436 -3.96 -16.56 15.59
N ARG A 437 -2.97 -15.90 16.22
CA ARG A 437 -2.90 -15.71 17.69
C ARG A 437 -2.55 -14.27 18.07
N PHE A 438 -2.98 -13.86 19.26
CA PHE A 438 -2.63 -12.58 19.88
C PHE A 438 -2.02 -12.74 21.29
N GLU A 439 -1.26 -11.73 21.72
CA GLU A 439 -0.72 -11.57 23.08
C GLU A 439 -1.09 -10.19 23.66
N GLU A 440 -1.38 -10.09 24.96
CA GLU A 440 -1.85 -8.82 25.57
C GLU A 440 -0.66 -7.94 25.99
N MET A 441 -0.54 -6.78 25.34
CA MET A 441 0.67 -5.97 25.30
C MET A 441 0.45 -4.49 25.63
N ALA A 442 -0.74 -4.08 26.10
CA ALA A 442 -1.03 -2.68 26.42
C ALA A 442 -0.09 -2.08 27.48
N GLY A 443 0.41 -2.90 28.41
CA GLY A 443 1.44 -2.48 29.38
C GLY A 443 2.78 -2.19 28.70
N PRO A 444 3.44 -3.19 28.08
CA PRO A 444 4.70 -3.01 27.34
C PRO A 444 4.67 -1.93 26.25
N MET A 445 3.56 -1.75 25.55
CA MET A 445 3.40 -0.74 24.49
C MET A 445 3.08 0.66 25.02
N GLY A 446 2.81 0.84 26.32
CA GLY A 446 2.43 2.13 26.93
C GLY A 446 0.95 2.51 26.81
N LEU A 447 0.15 1.75 26.06
CA LEU A 447 -1.24 2.04 25.71
C LEU A 447 -2.28 1.70 26.78
N GLY A 448 -1.92 1.01 27.87
CA GLY A 448 -2.87 0.53 28.91
C GLY A 448 -3.72 1.61 29.59
N GLY A 449 -3.26 2.86 29.60
CA GLY A 449 -4.03 4.02 30.07
C GLY A 449 -4.32 4.03 31.57
N GLY A 450 -5.34 4.80 31.96
CA GLY A 450 -5.75 4.98 33.36
C GLY A 450 -6.88 4.04 33.80
N ALA A 451 -6.89 3.65 35.08
CA ALA A 451 -7.86 2.73 35.66
C ALA A 451 -9.33 3.22 35.70
N GLY A 452 -9.62 4.45 35.23
CA GLY A 452 -10.99 4.92 34.99
C GLY A 452 -11.64 4.36 33.72
N GLY A 453 -10.84 3.76 32.83
CA GLY A 453 -11.30 3.15 31.59
C GLY A 453 -11.72 4.13 30.50
N THR A 454 -12.02 3.56 29.34
CA THR A 454 -12.18 4.25 28.05
C THR A 454 -13.55 3.93 27.46
N ARG A 455 -14.15 4.89 26.75
CA ARG A 455 -15.45 4.74 26.07
C ARG A 455 -15.37 4.73 24.54
N ASP A 456 -14.38 5.43 23.98
CA ASP A 456 -14.25 5.64 22.55
C ASP A 456 -12.77 5.87 22.17
N ALA A 457 -12.40 5.57 20.93
CA ALA A 457 -11.04 5.70 20.41
C ALA A 457 -11.01 5.80 18.88
N ALA A 458 -10.03 6.52 18.35
CA ALA A 458 -9.75 6.63 16.91
C ALA A 458 -8.23 6.71 16.65
N PHE A 459 -7.81 6.49 15.40
CA PHE A 459 -6.39 6.42 15.01
C PHE A 459 -6.07 7.21 13.73
N GLY A 460 -4.79 7.50 13.53
CA GLY A 460 -4.25 8.12 12.32
C GLY A 460 -2.86 8.72 12.54
N ASP A 461 -2.21 9.21 11.49
CA ASP A 461 -0.98 10.02 11.57
C ASP A 461 -1.36 11.43 12.07
N LEU A 462 -1.26 11.68 13.39
CA LEU A 462 -1.78 12.89 14.03
C LEU A 462 -0.71 13.97 14.23
N ASP A 463 0.59 13.63 14.15
CA ASP A 463 1.69 14.61 14.15
C ASP A 463 2.39 14.82 12.79
N GLY A 464 2.19 13.91 11.84
CA GLY A 464 2.73 13.98 10.49
C GLY A 464 4.08 13.28 10.28
N ASP A 465 4.55 12.47 11.24
CA ASP A 465 5.77 11.66 11.10
C ASP A 465 5.57 10.35 10.30
N GLY A 466 4.31 9.92 10.11
CA GLY A 466 3.94 8.76 9.30
C GLY A 466 3.86 7.43 10.06
N LEU A 467 3.86 7.47 11.39
CA LEU A 467 3.40 6.38 12.25
C LEU A 467 1.91 6.56 12.62
N VAL A 468 1.23 5.49 13.05
CA VAL A 468 -0.17 5.55 13.47
C VAL A 468 -0.28 5.85 14.96
N ASP A 469 -0.83 7.03 15.30
CA ASP A 469 -1.17 7.47 16.65
C ASP A 469 -2.57 7.00 17.08
N LEU A 470 -2.85 7.06 18.39
CA LEU A 470 -4.15 6.75 18.98
C LEU A 470 -4.68 7.90 19.84
N VAL A 471 -5.90 8.37 19.57
CA VAL A 471 -6.63 9.29 20.44
C VAL A 471 -7.77 8.56 21.15
N VAL A 472 -7.88 8.71 22.47
CA VAL A 472 -8.86 7.98 23.30
C VAL A 472 -9.66 8.90 24.21
N VAL A 473 -10.92 8.53 24.47
CA VAL A 473 -11.84 9.24 25.37
C VAL A 473 -12.08 8.41 26.62
N GLY A 474 -11.64 8.93 27.77
CA GLY A 474 -11.86 8.34 29.10
C GLY A 474 -13.31 8.40 29.57
N ASN A 475 -13.70 7.53 30.50
CA ASN A 475 -15.04 7.55 31.11
C ASN A 475 -15.30 8.81 31.96
N ASP A 476 -14.24 9.46 32.44
CA ASP A 476 -14.25 10.77 33.09
C ASP A 476 -14.35 11.95 32.09
N GLY A 477 -14.38 11.66 30.77
CA GLY A 477 -14.36 12.66 29.70
C GLY A 477 -12.98 13.27 29.45
N ARG A 478 -11.89 12.69 29.98
CA ARG A 478 -10.51 13.07 29.65
C ARG A 478 -10.17 12.58 28.25
N LEU A 479 -9.77 13.48 27.35
CA LEU A 479 -9.10 13.12 26.10
C LEU A 479 -7.64 12.77 26.40
N THR A 480 -7.10 11.73 25.77
CA THR A 480 -5.68 11.37 25.83
C THR A 480 -5.18 11.03 24.42
N LEU A 481 -4.03 11.59 24.02
CA LEU A 481 -3.33 11.29 22.78
C LEU A 481 -2.10 10.44 23.10
N PHE A 482 -2.05 9.25 22.54
CA PHE A 482 -0.90 8.36 22.54
C PHE A 482 -0.15 8.52 21.21
N ARG A 483 1.03 9.13 21.27
CA ARG A 483 1.92 9.27 20.12
C ARG A 483 2.71 7.98 19.93
N ASN A 484 2.83 7.50 18.70
CA ASN A 484 3.68 6.36 18.37
C ASN A 484 5.15 6.80 18.29
N ALA A 485 6.04 6.10 18.98
CA ALA A 485 7.48 6.34 19.00
C ALA A 485 8.27 5.31 18.15
N GLY A 486 7.56 4.47 17.39
CA GLY A 486 8.12 3.35 16.63
C GLY A 486 8.39 2.13 17.51
N GLN A 487 8.66 0.98 16.87
CA GLN A 487 8.94 -0.29 17.56
C GLN A 487 7.86 -0.72 18.57
N GLY A 488 6.60 -0.35 18.29
CA GLY A 488 5.42 -0.63 19.13
C GLY A 488 5.44 0.04 20.49
N ARG A 489 5.98 1.26 20.61
CA ARG A 489 5.99 2.04 21.86
C ARG A 489 5.18 3.31 21.71
N PHE A 490 4.37 3.64 22.72
CA PHE A 490 3.51 4.82 22.71
C PHE A 490 3.71 5.68 23.96
N GLU A 491 3.58 7.01 23.79
CA GLU A 491 3.79 8.02 24.84
C GLU A 491 2.58 8.96 24.98
N ASP A 492 2.22 9.38 26.21
CA ASP A 492 1.13 10.36 26.45
C ASP A 492 1.58 11.76 26.00
N ALA A 493 1.21 12.12 24.77
CA ALA A 493 1.53 13.41 24.15
C ALA A 493 0.48 14.50 24.44
N THR A 494 -0.61 14.20 25.17
CA THR A 494 -1.78 15.09 25.36
C THR A 494 -1.45 16.49 25.86
N ALA A 495 -0.40 16.62 26.68
CA ALA A 495 0.09 17.89 27.19
C ALA A 495 0.91 18.67 26.14
N ALA A 496 1.74 17.97 25.36
CA ALA A 496 2.59 18.56 24.33
C ALA A 496 1.77 19.00 23.10
N SER A 497 0.77 18.20 22.71
CA SER A 497 -0.15 18.49 21.60
C SER A 497 -1.17 19.60 21.88
N GLY A 498 -1.17 20.18 23.08
CA GLY A 498 -2.04 21.30 23.46
C GLY A 498 -3.50 20.94 23.72
N LEU A 499 -3.93 19.69 23.52
CA LEU A 499 -5.32 19.24 23.65
C LEU A 499 -5.96 19.60 25.01
N THR A 500 -5.15 19.57 26.07
CA THR A 500 -5.54 19.99 27.44
C THR A 500 -6.12 21.41 27.54
N GLN A 501 -5.80 22.31 26.60
CA GLN A 501 -6.22 23.72 26.63
C GLN A 501 -7.49 24.01 25.80
N GLY A 502 -7.96 23.05 24.98
CA GLY A 502 -9.06 23.30 24.04
C GLY A 502 -10.46 23.37 24.65
N GLY A 503 -10.65 22.82 25.85
CA GLY A 503 -11.91 22.88 26.62
C GLY A 503 -12.77 21.60 26.59
N ALA A 504 -12.38 20.56 25.83
CA ALA A 504 -13.07 19.27 25.86
C ALA A 504 -12.72 18.40 27.09
N GLN A 505 -11.65 18.74 27.81
CA GLN A 505 -11.08 17.91 28.87
C GLN A 505 -12.01 17.80 30.09
N GLY A 506 -12.42 16.57 30.42
CA GLY A 506 -13.43 16.28 31.46
C GLY A 506 -14.88 16.30 30.94
N HIS A 507 -15.08 16.46 29.63
CA HIS A 507 -16.40 16.60 29.00
C HIS A 507 -16.60 15.74 27.74
N ALA A 508 -15.54 15.11 27.23
CA ALA A 508 -15.58 14.33 25.98
C ALA A 508 -16.45 13.06 26.10
N ALA A 509 -17.22 12.78 25.05
CA ALA A 509 -18.06 11.59 24.91
C ALA A 509 -17.66 10.72 23.71
N ALA A 510 -17.36 11.34 22.57
CA ALA A 510 -16.90 10.66 21.36
C ALA A 510 -15.89 11.54 20.59
N VAL A 511 -15.08 10.91 19.74
CA VAL A 511 -14.07 11.57 18.89
C VAL A 511 -14.19 11.11 17.43
N ALA A 512 -14.10 12.06 16.49
CA ALA A 512 -13.98 11.79 15.06
C ALA A 512 -12.68 12.42 14.52
N VAL A 513 -12.02 11.73 13.59
CA VAL A 513 -10.74 12.12 12.98
C VAL A 513 -10.93 12.39 11.49
N GLY A 514 -10.34 13.46 10.96
CA GLY A 514 -10.36 13.74 9.51
C GLY A 514 -9.86 15.12 9.12
N ASP A 515 -9.23 15.23 7.95
CA ASP A 515 -8.82 16.50 7.31
C ASP A 515 -10.06 17.24 6.77
N TYR A 516 -10.63 18.17 7.55
CA TYR A 516 -11.92 18.79 7.23
C TYR A 516 -11.80 20.10 6.44
N ASP A 517 -10.68 20.82 6.52
CA ASP A 517 -10.43 22.01 5.68
C ASP A 517 -9.42 21.80 4.54
N ASN A 518 -9.11 20.52 4.26
CA ASN A 518 -8.36 20.03 3.10
C ASN A 518 -6.95 20.64 3.02
N ASP A 519 -6.27 20.55 4.15
CA ASP A 519 -5.02 21.20 4.47
C ASP A 519 -3.84 20.20 4.50
N GLY A 520 -4.15 18.92 4.77
CA GLY A 520 -3.23 17.78 4.72
C GLY A 520 -2.88 17.16 6.07
N PHE A 521 -3.40 17.69 7.18
CA PHE A 521 -3.26 17.10 8.52
C PHE A 521 -4.62 16.60 9.03
N LEU A 522 -4.60 15.60 9.92
CA LEU A 522 -5.81 15.03 10.48
C LEU A 522 -6.27 15.86 11.70
N ASP A 523 -7.47 16.40 11.63
CA ASP A 523 -8.12 17.17 12.71
C ASP A 523 -8.97 16.28 13.62
N LEU A 524 -9.40 16.82 14.77
CA LEU A 524 -10.25 16.12 15.73
C LEU A 524 -11.56 16.88 15.99
N PHE A 525 -12.71 16.25 15.81
CA PHE A 525 -13.98 16.71 16.41
C PHE A 525 -14.27 15.92 17.68
N VAL A 526 -14.41 16.61 18.81
CA VAL A 526 -14.66 16.00 20.13
C VAL A 526 -16.05 16.40 20.62
N ALA A 527 -16.96 15.43 20.65
CA ALA A 527 -18.34 15.61 21.05
C ALA A 527 -18.48 15.63 22.59
N SER A 528 -19.44 16.42 23.12
CA SER A 528 -19.68 16.55 24.56
C SER A 528 -20.67 15.51 25.10
N ALA A 529 -20.45 15.06 26.33
CA ALA A 529 -21.40 14.27 27.13
C ALA A 529 -22.69 15.04 27.51
N GLY A 530 -22.77 16.33 27.17
CA GLY A 530 -23.94 17.19 27.31
C GLY A 530 -23.79 18.27 28.37
N GLY A 531 -24.45 19.42 28.15
CA GLY A 531 -24.38 20.59 29.04
C GLY A 531 -23.14 21.47 28.84
N THR A 532 -22.18 21.06 28.01
CA THR A 532 -21.06 21.87 27.50
C THR A 532 -21.02 21.83 25.98
N ALA A 533 -20.29 22.75 25.35
CA ALA A 533 -20.12 22.74 23.91
C ALA A 533 -19.12 21.64 23.47
N PRO A 534 -19.32 21.03 22.28
CA PRO A 534 -18.28 20.22 21.65
C PRO A 534 -17.12 21.11 21.17
N VAL A 535 -15.99 20.50 20.82
CA VAL A 535 -14.80 21.21 20.34
C VAL A 535 -14.29 20.60 19.04
N LEU A 536 -14.18 21.44 18.00
CA LEU A 536 -13.37 21.14 16.83
C LEU A 536 -11.94 21.60 17.12
N TYR A 537 -10.97 20.74 16.87
CA TYR A 537 -9.54 20.99 17.06
C TYR A 537 -8.86 20.97 15.69
N HIS A 538 -8.39 22.13 15.22
CA HIS A 538 -7.56 22.23 14.01
C HIS A 538 -6.13 21.78 14.32
N ASN A 539 -5.56 20.95 13.46
CA ASN A 539 -4.18 20.49 13.54
C ASN A 539 -3.25 21.47 12.82
N ARG A 540 -2.26 22.03 13.52
CA ARG A 540 -1.29 22.96 12.91
C ARG A 540 -0.23 22.26 12.06
N GLY A 541 -0.28 20.92 11.97
CA GLY A 541 0.72 20.08 11.32
C GLY A 541 2.03 20.00 12.09
N ASP A 542 2.10 20.43 13.35
CA ASP A 542 3.25 20.22 14.26
C ASP A 542 2.95 19.24 15.39
N GLY A 543 1.91 18.42 15.24
CA GLY A 543 1.37 17.61 16.33
C GLY A 543 0.69 18.42 17.44
N THR A 544 0.54 19.74 17.28
CA THR A 544 -0.24 20.57 18.20
C THR A 544 -1.55 21.04 17.59
N PHE A 545 -2.58 21.06 18.42
CA PHE A 545 -3.95 21.35 18.04
C PHE A 545 -4.44 22.66 18.68
N GLU A 546 -5.33 23.38 17.99
CA GLU A 546 -6.04 24.53 18.56
C GLU A 546 -7.56 24.46 18.38
N SER A 547 -8.30 25.02 19.33
CA SER A 547 -9.77 25.02 19.30
C SER A 547 -10.28 25.95 18.19
N ASP A 548 -10.79 25.37 17.11
CA ASP A 548 -11.52 26.10 16.08
C ASP A 548 -12.88 26.54 16.62
N ARG A 549 -13.24 27.80 16.34
CA ARG A 549 -14.49 28.45 16.76
C ARG A 549 -15.16 29.23 15.61
N ARG A 550 -14.76 28.97 14.35
CA ARG A 550 -15.40 29.51 13.13
C ARG A 550 -16.85 29.06 13.01
N SER A 551 -17.16 27.85 13.50
CA SER A 551 -18.41 27.11 13.29
C SER A 551 -19.42 27.31 14.42
N ALA A 552 -20.19 28.39 14.34
CA ALA A 552 -21.24 28.70 15.33
C ALA A 552 -22.41 27.68 15.34
N ALA A 553 -22.58 26.88 14.28
CA ALA A 553 -23.66 25.89 14.17
C ALA A 553 -23.63 24.84 15.30
N PHE A 554 -22.44 24.43 15.76
CA PHE A 554 -22.29 23.44 16.84
C PHE A 554 -22.91 23.84 18.18
N ALA A 555 -23.35 25.10 18.34
CA ALA A 555 -24.16 25.52 19.47
C ALA A 555 -25.51 24.75 19.57
N THR A 556 -26.05 24.18 18.48
CA THR A 556 -27.26 23.34 18.51
C THR A 556 -27.03 22.02 19.27
N LEU A 557 -25.79 21.54 19.34
CA LEU A 557 -25.39 20.34 20.10
C LEU A 557 -25.35 20.56 21.62
N GLY A 558 -25.49 21.79 22.12
CA GLY A 558 -25.48 22.07 23.57
C GLY A 558 -26.60 21.37 24.37
N THR A 559 -27.66 20.88 23.69
CA THR A 559 -28.72 20.03 24.27
C THR A 559 -28.66 18.56 23.84
N LEU A 560 -27.51 18.09 23.37
CA LEU A 560 -27.24 16.68 23.07
C LEU A 560 -26.25 16.09 24.08
N ALA A 561 -26.55 14.91 24.62
CA ALA A 561 -25.55 14.03 25.21
C ALA A 561 -25.08 13.09 24.09
N ALA A 562 -23.94 13.42 23.46
CA ALA A 562 -23.45 12.69 22.31
C ALA A 562 -22.97 11.27 22.67
N ARG A 563 -23.02 10.36 21.69
CA ARG A 563 -22.52 8.97 21.81
C ARG A 563 -21.64 8.52 20.64
N ALA A 564 -21.79 9.13 19.48
CA ALA A 564 -20.85 8.97 18.36
C ALA A 564 -20.86 10.23 17.48
N ALA A 565 -19.75 10.46 16.79
CA ALA A 565 -19.60 11.45 15.74
C ALA A 565 -18.80 10.82 14.59
N LEU A 566 -19.06 11.25 13.35
CA LEU A 566 -18.37 10.72 12.17
C LEU A 566 -18.21 11.83 11.13
N PHE A 567 -17.00 11.98 10.61
CA PHE A 567 -16.72 12.77 9.41
C PHE A 567 -16.99 11.92 8.16
N PHE A 568 -17.69 12.48 7.17
CA PHE A 568 -17.96 11.86 5.87
C PHE A 568 -18.32 12.96 4.86
N ASP A 569 -18.18 12.71 3.55
CA ASP A 569 -18.57 13.66 2.49
C ASP A 569 -19.95 13.23 1.96
N TYR A 570 -21.03 13.91 2.36
CA TYR A 570 -22.39 13.43 2.07
C TYR A 570 -22.92 13.91 0.72
N ASP A 571 -22.47 15.08 0.23
CA ASP A 571 -22.85 15.58 -1.08
C ASP A 571 -21.74 15.54 -2.13
N ASN A 572 -20.68 14.77 -1.87
CA ASN A 572 -19.54 14.50 -2.75
C ASN A 572 -18.81 15.77 -3.23
N ASP A 573 -18.85 16.89 -2.50
CA ASP A 573 -18.20 18.14 -2.95
C ASP A 573 -16.66 18.17 -2.76
N GLY A 574 -16.15 17.23 -1.96
CA GLY A 574 -14.74 17.04 -1.65
C GLY A 574 -14.33 17.48 -0.24
N PHE A 575 -15.25 17.97 0.60
CA PHE A 575 -14.99 18.39 1.98
C PHE A 575 -15.71 17.47 2.97
N LEU A 576 -15.11 17.23 4.14
CA LEU A 576 -15.75 16.40 5.16
C LEU A 576 -16.85 17.19 5.88
N ASP A 577 -18.08 16.71 5.74
CA ASP A 577 -19.24 17.00 6.57
C ASP A 577 -19.18 16.19 7.88
N LEU A 578 -20.07 16.49 8.83
CA LEU A 578 -20.07 15.87 10.15
C LEU A 578 -21.48 15.44 10.58
N VAL A 579 -21.66 14.16 10.89
CA VAL A 579 -22.86 13.64 11.58
C VAL A 579 -22.56 13.41 13.06
N VAL A 580 -23.48 13.82 13.94
CA VAL A 580 -23.37 13.63 15.40
C VAL A 580 -24.66 13.03 15.95
N VAL A 581 -24.53 11.95 16.72
CA VAL A 581 -25.67 11.21 17.30
C VAL A 581 -25.59 11.11 18.82
N GLY A 582 -26.74 11.05 19.48
CA GLY A 582 -26.84 10.87 20.91
C GLY A 582 -28.28 10.99 21.44
N ALA A 583 -28.40 11.29 22.74
CA ALA A 583 -29.68 11.46 23.42
C ALA A 583 -29.96 12.95 23.70
N PRO A 584 -31.13 13.51 23.34
CA PRO A 584 -31.46 14.89 23.63
C PRO A 584 -31.68 15.11 25.14
N THR A 585 -30.94 16.05 25.74
CA THR A 585 -31.08 16.40 27.16
C THR A 585 -32.33 17.25 27.46
N LYS A 586 -33.03 17.69 26.40
CA LYS A 586 -34.26 18.47 26.46
C LYS A 586 -35.37 17.80 25.64
N ALA A 587 -36.52 17.55 26.28
CA ALA A 587 -37.68 16.97 25.63
C ALA A 587 -38.10 17.74 24.35
N GLY A 588 -38.32 17.01 23.27
CA GLY A 588 -38.71 17.54 21.96
C GLY A 588 -37.56 17.97 21.04
N ALA A 589 -36.31 18.04 21.52
CA ALA A 589 -35.13 18.27 20.66
C ALA A 589 -34.83 17.04 19.78
N ARG A 590 -33.89 17.19 18.83
CA ARG A 590 -33.36 16.09 18.00
C ARG A 590 -32.17 15.42 18.68
N GLY A 591 -31.94 14.15 18.34
CA GLY A 591 -30.79 13.36 18.78
C GLY A 591 -29.83 12.93 17.66
N VAL A 592 -30.12 13.35 16.42
CA VAL A 592 -29.28 13.18 15.23
C VAL A 592 -29.15 14.55 14.58
N TYR A 593 -27.92 14.97 14.31
CA TYR A 593 -27.61 16.23 13.63
C TYR A 593 -26.64 15.97 12.48
N LEU A 594 -26.82 16.69 11.37
CA LEU A 594 -25.93 16.70 10.22
C LEU A 594 -25.45 18.13 10.00
N PHE A 595 -24.15 18.32 9.92
CA PHE A 595 -23.51 19.62 9.68
C PHE A 595 -22.76 19.57 8.36
N ARG A 596 -23.18 20.40 7.40
CA ARG A 596 -22.48 20.55 6.12
C ARG A 596 -21.28 21.50 6.28
N ASN A 597 -20.15 21.14 5.71
CA ASN A 597 -19.00 22.02 5.53
C ASN A 597 -19.27 23.03 4.40
N ASP A 598 -18.96 24.32 4.57
CA ASP A 598 -19.25 25.35 3.56
C ASP A 598 -18.11 25.55 2.52
N GLN A 599 -17.20 24.58 2.42
CA GLN A 599 -15.95 24.62 1.65
C GLN A 599 -14.93 25.67 2.17
N THR A 600 -15.15 26.26 3.34
CA THR A 600 -14.21 27.19 4.02
C THR A 600 -13.78 26.73 5.41
N GLY A 601 -14.05 25.46 5.75
CA GLY A 601 -13.84 24.91 7.09
C GLY A 601 -14.85 25.45 8.11
N ARG A 602 -16.05 25.85 7.66
CA ARG A 602 -17.16 26.26 8.55
C ARG A 602 -18.32 25.31 8.39
N PHE A 603 -18.92 24.95 9.51
CA PHE A 603 -20.05 24.03 9.54
C PHE A 603 -21.39 24.77 9.67
N VAL A 604 -22.39 24.30 8.93
CA VAL A 604 -23.78 24.79 8.90
C VAL A 604 -24.72 23.63 9.25
N ASP A 605 -25.67 23.85 10.15
CA ASP A 605 -26.66 22.83 10.54
C ASP A 605 -27.60 22.55 9.34
N HIS A 606 -27.48 21.36 8.78
CA HIS A 606 -28.22 20.84 7.62
C HIS A 606 -29.18 19.72 8.01
N SER A 607 -29.36 19.45 9.31
CA SER A 607 -30.17 18.34 9.85
C SER A 607 -31.60 18.27 9.31
N ALA A 608 -32.15 19.37 8.77
CA ALA A 608 -33.47 19.43 8.15
C ALA A 608 -33.67 18.49 6.94
N ILE A 609 -32.61 17.91 6.37
CA ILE A 609 -32.71 16.88 5.31
C ILE A 609 -32.83 15.44 5.84
N LEU A 610 -32.63 15.23 7.15
CA LEU A 610 -32.80 13.95 7.85
C LEU A 610 -34.25 13.78 8.35
N PRO A 611 -34.78 12.54 8.44
CA PRO A 611 -36.11 12.27 8.98
C PRO A 611 -36.40 12.85 10.37
N ASP A 612 -37.64 13.31 10.55
CA ASP A 612 -38.11 14.01 11.75
C ASP A 612 -38.37 13.09 12.96
N ASP A 613 -38.42 11.77 12.77
CA ASP A 613 -38.66 10.77 13.82
C ASP A 613 -37.36 10.22 14.44
N LEU A 614 -36.19 10.58 13.91
CA LEU A 614 -34.86 10.30 14.47
C LEU A 614 -34.60 11.12 15.75
N ARG A 615 -35.25 10.72 16.84
CA ARG A 615 -35.25 11.45 18.11
C ARG A 615 -34.03 11.19 18.99
N ALA A 616 -33.40 10.02 18.91
CA ALA A 616 -32.18 9.66 19.63
C ALA A 616 -31.50 8.42 19.03
N ALA A 617 -30.17 8.34 19.10
CA ALA A 617 -29.37 7.25 18.53
C ALA A 617 -28.07 6.96 19.30
N ARG A 618 -27.60 5.71 19.22
CA ARG A 618 -26.42 5.18 19.92
C ARG A 618 -25.17 5.08 19.06
N ARG A 619 -25.32 4.74 17.78
CA ARG A 619 -24.24 4.56 16.79
C ARG A 619 -24.69 5.07 15.43
N VAL A 620 -23.71 5.44 14.60
CA VAL A 620 -23.88 5.80 13.19
C VAL A 620 -22.70 5.25 12.40
N ALA A 621 -22.94 4.79 11.18
CA ALA A 621 -21.92 4.51 10.17
C ALA A 621 -22.35 5.13 8.84
N ALA A 622 -21.38 5.56 8.03
CA ALA A 622 -21.58 5.99 6.65
C ALA A 622 -21.10 4.89 5.70
N VAL A 623 -21.85 4.61 4.64
CA VAL A 623 -21.62 3.50 3.71
C VAL A 623 -22.35 3.77 2.40
N ASP A 624 -21.78 3.41 1.25
CA ASP A 624 -22.53 3.38 -0.02
C ASP A 624 -23.21 2.00 -0.13
N TYR A 625 -24.44 1.87 0.37
CA TYR A 625 -25.09 0.58 0.61
C TYR A 625 -25.72 0.00 -0.66
N ASP A 626 -26.27 0.83 -1.55
CA ASP A 626 -26.83 0.40 -2.84
C ASP A 626 -25.85 0.47 -4.03
N ARG A 627 -24.60 0.92 -3.75
CA ARG A 627 -23.46 1.13 -4.64
C ARG A 627 -23.61 2.31 -5.63
N ASP A 628 -24.42 3.35 -5.37
CA ASP A 628 -24.68 4.48 -6.31
C ASP A 628 -23.68 5.65 -6.33
N GLY A 629 -22.76 5.69 -5.38
CA GLY A 629 -21.63 6.60 -5.38
C GLY A 629 -21.74 7.80 -4.44
N ASP A 630 -22.80 7.90 -3.64
CA ASP A 630 -22.81 8.71 -2.42
C ASP A 630 -22.88 7.83 -1.16
N LEU A 631 -22.89 8.47 0.01
CA LEU A 631 -22.80 7.78 1.31
C LEU A 631 -24.13 7.87 2.04
N ASP A 632 -24.77 6.72 2.21
CA ASP A 632 -25.92 6.47 3.07
C ASP A 632 -25.52 6.52 4.55
N LEU A 633 -26.53 6.58 5.43
CA LEU A 633 -26.33 6.52 6.88
C LEU A 633 -27.08 5.33 7.50
N ILE A 634 -26.35 4.47 8.21
CA ILE A 634 -26.94 3.47 9.11
C ILE A 634 -26.91 4.04 10.53
N VAL A 635 -28.08 4.43 11.04
CA VAL A 635 -28.26 5.04 12.36
C VAL A 635 -28.93 4.02 13.29
N VAL A 636 -28.29 3.66 14.41
CA VAL A 636 -28.89 2.73 15.38
C VAL A 636 -29.58 3.51 16.49
N GLY A 637 -30.90 3.33 16.62
CA GLY A 637 -31.74 4.05 17.58
C GLY A 637 -31.46 3.69 19.05
N GLU A 638 -32.05 4.44 19.98
CA GLU A 638 -32.01 4.07 21.41
C GLU A 638 -32.67 2.71 21.70
N ASP A 639 -33.61 2.26 20.85
CA ASP A 639 -34.19 0.91 20.86
C ASP A 639 -33.22 -0.18 20.35
N GLY A 640 -32.02 0.21 19.92
CA GLY A 640 -30.99 -0.69 19.37
C GLY A 640 -31.25 -1.20 17.97
N ARG A 641 -32.32 -0.74 17.31
CA ARG A 641 -32.61 -1.15 15.93
C ARG A 641 -31.91 -0.23 14.94
N PRO A 642 -31.37 -0.77 13.84
CA PRO A 642 -30.85 0.04 12.74
C PRO A 642 -31.97 0.86 12.10
N ARG A 643 -31.58 1.95 11.45
CA ARG A 643 -32.30 2.64 10.39
C ARG A 643 -31.32 2.86 9.24
N LEU A 644 -31.60 2.32 8.06
CA LEU A 644 -30.86 2.68 6.84
C LEU A 644 -31.55 3.88 6.21
N LEU A 645 -30.80 4.96 6.08
CA LEU A 645 -31.21 6.21 5.46
C LEU A 645 -30.46 6.35 4.14
N LEU A 646 -31.13 6.10 3.01
CA LEU A 646 -30.50 6.29 1.71
C LEU A 646 -30.32 7.79 1.41
N ASN A 647 -29.21 8.13 0.76
CA ASN A 647 -28.86 9.49 0.38
C ASN A 647 -29.39 9.80 -1.03
N ASP A 648 -30.57 10.43 -1.13
CA ASP A 648 -31.21 10.77 -2.39
C ASP A 648 -30.47 11.93 -3.13
N GLY A 649 -29.30 11.64 -3.72
CA GLY A 649 -28.68 12.44 -4.77
C GLY A 649 -27.38 13.18 -4.46
N GLY A 650 -26.60 12.76 -3.45
CA GLY A 650 -25.22 13.22 -3.26
C GLY A 650 -24.33 12.94 -4.48
N ASN A 651 -24.60 11.86 -5.20
CA ASN A 651 -23.96 11.46 -6.45
C ASN A 651 -24.33 12.37 -7.65
N ALA A 652 -24.99 13.50 -7.42
CA ALA A 652 -25.05 14.62 -8.37
C ALA A 652 -23.68 15.32 -8.53
N ASN A 653 -22.80 15.22 -7.52
CA ASN A 653 -21.36 15.44 -7.67
C ASN A 653 -20.65 14.11 -8.05
N GLN A 654 -19.39 14.19 -8.43
CA GLN A 654 -18.56 13.05 -8.83
C GLN A 654 -17.79 12.50 -7.61
N TYR A 655 -17.36 11.24 -7.66
CA TYR A 655 -16.67 10.56 -6.56
C TYR A 655 -15.52 9.66 -7.05
N VAL A 656 -14.68 9.20 -6.12
CA VAL A 656 -13.72 8.09 -6.29
C VAL A 656 -13.77 7.17 -5.07
N LYS A 657 -13.88 5.87 -5.31
CA LYS A 657 -13.61 4.81 -4.32
C LYS A 657 -12.21 4.25 -4.52
N VAL A 658 -11.49 4.01 -3.43
CA VAL A 658 -10.15 3.42 -3.41
C VAL A 658 -10.16 2.16 -2.56
N GLU A 659 -9.75 1.03 -3.13
CA GLU A 659 -9.44 -0.20 -2.39
C GLU A 659 -7.93 -0.43 -2.43
N LEU A 660 -7.29 -0.60 -1.28
CA LEU A 660 -5.88 -1.01 -1.22
C LEU A 660 -5.75 -2.54 -1.22
N THR A 661 -4.75 -3.06 -1.93
CA THR A 661 -4.46 -4.49 -1.97
C THR A 661 -2.97 -4.76 -1.78
N ALA A 662 -2.59 -5.24 -0.59
CA ALA A 662 -1.23 -5.68 -0.30
C ALA A 662 -0.93 -7.10 -0.83
N LEU A 663 0.35 -7.40 -1.06
CA LEU A 663 0.84 -8.68 -1.57
C LEU A 663 0.96 -9.70 -0.43
N ARG A 664 0.08 -10.70 -0.47
CA ARG A 664 -0.06 -11.78 0.53
C ARG A 664 1.15 -12.71 0.62
N THR A 665 1.95 -12.77 -0.45
CA THR A 665 3.08 -13.69 -0.64
C THR A 665 4.27 -12.92 -1.20
N GLY A 666 5.46 -13.09 -0.63
CA GLY A 666 6.69 -12.42 -1.04
C GLY A 666 6.81 -10.93 -0.72
N SER A 667 5.86 -10.32 0.00
CA SER A 667 6.02 -8.99 0.62
C SER A 667 5.80 -9.11 2.12
N GLY A 668 4.53 -9.24 2.54
CA GLY A 668 4.17 -9.38 3.94
C GLY A 668 4.45 -8.15 4.81
N LYS A 669 4.77 -7.01 4.21
CA LYS A 669 5.13 -5.75 4.89
C LYS A 669 3.95 -4.86 5.25
N ASN A 670 2.77 -5.16 4.73
CA ASN A 670 1.55 -4.38 4.90
C ASN A 670 0.40 -5.37 5.10
N ASN A 671 -0.54 -5.01 5.97
CA ASN A 671 -1.82 -5.72 6.07
C ASN A 671 -2.64 -5.59 4.76
N ARG A 672 -3.54 -6.54 4.52
CA ARG A 672 -4.19 -6.81 3.23
C ARG A 672 -4.87 -5.60 2.59
N PHE A 673 -5.45 -4.74 3.42
CA PHE A 673 -6.25 -3.58 3.03
C PHE A 673 -5.55 -2.25 3.32
N GLY A 674 -4.26 -2.28 3.71
CA GLY A 674 -3.50 -1.07 4.02
C GLY A 674 -4.12 -0.23 5.14
N ILE A 675 -4.77 -0.84 6.13
CA ILE A 675 -5.27 -0.17 7.33
C ILE A 675 -4.13 0.60 7.99
N GLY A 676 -4.35 1.89 8.28
CA GLY A 676 -3.31 2.82 8.73
C GLY A 676 -2.58 3.58 7.61
N ALA A 677 -2.80 3.26 6.33
CA ALA A 677 -2.26 4.03 5.21
C ALA A 677 -2.84 5.46 5.18
N THR A 678 -2.09 6.38 4.59
CA THR A 678 -2.63 7.69 4.19
C THR A 678 -2.88 7.72 2.68
N LEU A 679 -4.05 8.21 2.28
CA LEU A 679 -4.44 8.45 0.90
C LEU A 679 -4.59 9.95 0.63
N GLU A 680 -3.84 10.46 -0.34
CA GLU A 680 -3.88 11.87 -0.76
C GLU A 680 -4.37 11.96 -2.20
N LEU A 681 -5.56 12.53 -2.39
CA LEU A 681 -6.18 12.68 -3.71
C LEU A 681 -6.15 14.14 -4.17
N ARG A 682 -5.91 14.36 -5.46
CA ARG A 682 -6.01 15.67 -6.11
C ARG A 682 -6.94 15.63 -7.33
N ALA A 683 -7.81 16.63 -7.45
CA ALA A 683 -8.59 16.92 -8.64
C ALA A 683 -8.59 18.43 -8.93
N GLY A 684 -7.80 18.88 -9.90
CA GLY A 684 -7.57 20.28 -10.23
C GLY A 684 -6.96 21.06 -9.06
N LYS A 685 -7.83 21.80 -8.36
CA LYS A 685 -7.52 22.59 -7.13
C LYS A 685 -8.12 22.00 -5.84
N LEU A 686 -8.88 20.91 -5.93
CA LEU A 686 -9.26 20.10 -4.77
C LEU A 686 -8.10 19.18 -4.40
N TYR A 687 -7.79 19.13 -3.12
CA TYR A 687 -6.91 18.19 -2.46
C TYR A 687 -7.67 17.61 -1.26
N GLN A 688 -7.40 16.35 -0.90
CA GLN A 688 -7.98 15.68 0.27
C GLN A 688 -6.96 14.70 0.86
N SER A 689 -6.81 14.66 2.18
CA SER A 689 -6.11 13.59 2.90
C SER A 689 -7.10 12.71 3.67
N ARG A 690 -6.92 11.38 3.63
CA ARG A 690 -7.74 10.41 4.37
C ARG A 690 -6.84 9.31 4.95
N VAL A 691 -7.14 8.85 6.18
CA VAL A 691 -6.56 7.63 6.75
C VAL A 691 -7.43 6.43 6.36
N VAL A 692 -6.81 5.30 6.01
CA VAL A 692 -7.51 4.06 5.67
C VAL A 692 -7.91 3.33 6.94
N THR A 693 -9.21 3.27 7.21
CA THR A 693 -9.80 2.62 8.40
C THR A 693 -10.64 1.37 8.07
N GLY A 694 -10.74 1.02 6.79
CA GLY A 694 -11.47 -0.15 6.27
C GLY A 694 -11.09 -0.43 4.80
N PRO A 695 -11.64 -1.49 4.16
CA PRO A 695 -11.24 -1.91 2.82
C PRO A 695 -11.44 -0.85 1.72
N VAL A 696 -12.49 -0.04 1.82
CA VAL A 696 -12.82 1.03 0.86
C VAL A 696 -12.68 2.40 1.51
N THR A 697 -11.98 3.32 0.84
CA THR A 697 -11.96 4.75 1.19
C THR A 697 -12.64 5.57 0.11
N HIS A 698 -13.51 6.51 0.51
CA HIS A 698 -14.34 7.33 -0.38
C HIS A 698 -13.85 8.78 -0.46
N PHE A 699 -13.96 9.39 -1.64
CA PHE A 699 -13.59 10.77 -1.93
C PHE A 699 -14.64 11.43 -2.84
N GLY A 700 -15.27 12.53 -2.40
CA GLY A 700 -15.99 13.41 -3.32
C GLY A 700 -15.02 14.17 -4.22
N LEU A 701 -15.44 14.52 -5.44
CA LEU A 701 -14.68 15.33 -6.39
C LEU A 701 -15.38 16.65 -6.74
N GLY A 702 -16.59 16.89 -6.23
CA GLY A 702 -17.48 17.94 -6.70
C GLY A 702 -17.83 17.76 -8.19
N GLN A 703 -17.91 18.87 -8.92
CA GLN A 703 -18.20 18.89 -10.36
C GLN A 703 -16.99 18.52 -11.25
N ARG A 704 -16.03 17.71 -10.76
CA ARG A 704 -14.79 17.35 -11.48
C ARG A 704 -14.87 15.92 -11.98
N LEU A 705 -14.76 15.74 -13.30
CA LEU A 705 -15.03 14.47 -13.99
C LEU A 705 -14.08 13.30 -13.65
N LYS A 706 -12.94 13.58 -13.01
CA LYS A 706 -11.97 12.59 -12.51
C LYS A 706 -10.98 13.25 -11.56
N ALA A 707 -10.21 12.44 -10.84
CA ALA A 707 -8.98 12.88 -10.20
C ALA A 707 -7.80 12.95 -11.18
N ASP A 708 -6.80 13.76 -10.85
CA ASP A 708 -5.55 13.89 -11.60
C ASP A 708 -4.44 12.99 -11.01
N VAL A 709 -4.40 12.88 -9.68
CA VAL A 709 -3.41 12.08 -8.94
C VAL A 709 -4.04 11.51 -7.68
N LEU A 710 -3.72 10.25 -7.37
CA LEU A 710 -3.86 9.64 -6.06
C LEU A 710 -2.47 9.21 -5.58
N ARG A 711 -2.07 9.59 -4.37
CA ARG A 711 -0.88 9.08 -3.69
C ARG A 711 -1.30 8.22 -2.51
N VAL A 712 -0.76 7.01 -2.45
CA VAL A 712 -0.81 6.12 -1.29
C VAL A 712 0.50 6.27 -0.52
N ARG A 713 0.41 6.38 0.80
CA ARG A 713 1.52 6.16 1.73
C ARG A 713 1.17 4.92 2.55
N TRP A 714 1.78 3.79 2.21
CA TRP A 714 1.53 2.50 2.86
C TRP A 714 2.03 2.50 4.31
N PRO A 715 1.47 1.69 5.23
CA PRO A 715 1.92 1.61 6.63
C PRO A 715 3.42 1.36 6.77
N ASN A 716 4.01 0.58 5.87
CA ASN A 716 5.45 0.31 5.82
C ASN A 716 6.34 1.49 5.37
N GLY A 717 5.76 2.68 5.13
CA GLY A 717 6.45 3.91 4.69
C GLY A 717 6.66 4.07 3.18
N VAL A 718 6.29 3.09 2.35
CA VAL A 718 6.41 3.24 0.88
C VAL A 718 5.37 4.21 0.33
N ALA A 719 5.82 5.22 -0.41
CA ALA A 719 4.96 6.09 -1.20
C ALA A 719 4.73 5.51 -2.62
N GLN A 720 3.48 5.48 -3.07
CA GLN A 720 3.07 4.99 -4.39
C GLN A 720 2.11 5.98 -5.04
N THR A 721 2.45 6.48 -6.24
CA THR A 721 1.67 7.53 -6.93
C THR A 721 1.00 6.98 -8.20
N VAL A 722 -0.29 7.26 -8.35
CA VAL A 722 -1.15 6.84 -9.45
C VAL A 722 -1.70 8.06 -10.17
N TYR A 723 -1.38 8.20 -11.45
CA TYR A 723 -1.80 9.32 -12.28
C TYR A 723 -3.11 8.98 -13.01
N TYR A 724 -4.09 9.89 -12.94
CA TYR A 724 -5.43 9.75 -13.50
C TYR A 724 -6.14 8.42 -13.11
N PRO A 725 -6.34 8.15 -11.81
CA PRO A 725 -7.11 6.98 -11.38
C PRO A 725 -8.56 7.03 -11.88
N GLY A 726 -9.20 5.86 -11.94
CA GLY A 726 -10.63 5.74 -12.28
C GLY A 726 -11.56 6.20 -11.16
N THR A 727 -12.87 6.05 -11.36
CA THR A 727 -13.89 6.20 -10.30
C THR A 727 -13.76 5.13 -9.23
N ASP A 728 -13.30 3.94 -9.62
CA ASP A 728 -13.06 2.80 -8.74
C ASP A 728 -11.60 2.39 -8.95
N ALA A 729 -10.78 2.58 -7.91
CA ALA A 729 -9.32 2.58 -8.00
C ALA A 729 -8.70 1.54 -7.08
N ASP A 730 -8.56 0.32 -7.60
CA ASP A 730 -7.92 -0.81 -6.91
C ASP A 730 -6.38 -0.64 -6.96
N ILE A 731 -5.75 -0.26 -5.84
CA ILE A 731 -4.30 0.00 -5.80
C ILE A 731 -3.55 -1.18 -5.19
N LEU A 732 -2.93 -1.95 -6.09
CA LEU A 732 -2.01 -3.05 -5.75
C LEU A 732 -0.68 -2.50 -5.20
N GLU A 733 -0.22 -3.03 -4.06
CA GLU A 733 1.11 -2.79 -3.49
C GLU A 733 2.23 -3.15 -4.49
N GLN A 734 3.22 -2.28 -4.59
CA GLN A 734 4.47 -2.58 -5.30
C GLN A 734 5.51 -3.16 -4.33
N GLN A 735 6.02 -4.36 -4.63
CA GLN A 735 7.12 -5.00 -3.90
C GLN A 735 8.41 -4.20 -4.11
N ILE A 736 8.66 -3.21 -3.25
CA ILE A 736 9.80 -2.28 -3.37
C ILE A 736 10.85 -2.57 -2.29
N LEU A 737 12.11 -2.64 -2.73
CA LEU A 737 13.27 -2.74 -1.86
C LEU A 737 13.59 -1.35 -1.27
N LYS A 738 12.99 -1.05 -0.11
CA LYS A 738 13.17 0.23 0.62
C LYS A 738 14.63 0.53 0.98
N GLY A 739 15.38 -0.50 1.39
CA GLY A 739 16.78 -0.41 1.79
C GLY A 739 17.51 -1.70 1.46
N SER A 740 18.81 -1.61 1.20
CA SER A 740 19.72 -2.76 1.07
C SER A 740 21.19 -2.39 1.06
N CYS A 741 21.56 -1.19 0.58
CA CYS A 741 22.90 -0.56 0.55
C CYS A 741 23.08 0.44 -0.61
N PRO A 742 23.99 1.44 -0.44
CA PRO A 742 24.54 2.26 -1.51
C PRO A 742 25.04 1.48 -2.73
N PHE A 743 24.89 2.09 -3.90
CA PHE A 743 25.28 1.51 -5.17
C PHE A 743 26.67 1.99 -5.62
N LEU A 744 27.49 1.06 -6.11
CA LEU A 744 28.81 1.33 -6.66
C LEU A 744 28.78 1.24 -8.19
N TYR A 745 29.19 2.32 -8.86
CA TYR A 745 29.43 2.34 -10.30
C TYR A 745 30.90 2.59 -10.62
N ALA A 746 31.38 1.97 -11.69
CA ALA A 746 32.74 2.11 -12.20
C ALA A 746 32.74 2.50 -13.68
N TRP A 747 33.76 3.24 -14.12
CA TRP A 747 33.93 3.62 -15.53
C TRP A 747 34.54 2.45 -16.32
N ASP A 748 33.77 1.82 -17.22
CA ASP A 748 34.19 0.63 -17.98
C ASP A 748 35.14 0.94 -19.15
N GLY A 749 35.41 2.23 -19.41
CA GLY A 749 36.13 2.73 -20.58
C GLY A 749 35.24 3.47 -21.58
N THR A 750 33.94 3.22 -21.54
CA THR A 750 32.91 3.77 -22.44
C THR A 750 31.78 4.50 -21.70
N ALA A 751 31.35 3.98 -20.55
CA ALA A 751 30.27 4.50 -19.72
C ALA A 751 30.50 4.14 -18.24
N PHE A 752 29.66 4.67 -17.35
CA PHE A 752 29.57 4.15 -15.98
C PHE A 752 28.63 2.94 -15.93
N ARG A 753 29.04 1.88 -15.24
CA ARG A 753 28.27 0.64 -15.04
C ARG A 753 28.11 0.34 -13.57
N PHE A 754 26.92 -0.07 -13.16
CA PHE A 754 26.68 -0.63 -11.83
C PHE A 754 27.51 -1.90 -11.68
N VAL A 755 28.32 -1.95 -10.63
CA VAL A 755 29.14 -3.11 -10.28
C VAL A 755 28.38 -4.01 -9.32
N THR A 756 27.91 -3.41 -8.21
CA THR A 756 27.39 -4.08 -7.01
C THR A 756 26.92 -3.03 -6.00
N ASP A 757 26.33 -3.47 -4.89
CA ASP A 757 26.02 -2.70 -3.68
C ASP A 757 27.09 -2.89 -2.58
N VAL A 758 27.32 -1.89 -1.73
CA VAL A 758 28.44 -1.83 -0.76
C VAL A 758 28.04 -1.26 0.59
N MET A 759 28.83 -1.54 1.64
CA MET A 759 28.62 -1.21 3.06
C MET A 759 27.65 -2.15 3.81
N TRP A 760 27.38 -3.33 3.27
CA TRP A 760 26.33 -4.27 3.71
C TRP A 760 26.47 -4.74 5.16
N ARG A 761 27.70 -4.71 5.67
CA ARG A 761 28.02 -5.16 7.02
C ARG A 761 27.54 -4.23 8.14
N SER A 762 27.12 -3.01 7.81
CA SER A 762 27.18 -1.86 8.73
C SER A 762 25.83 -1.29 9.21
N ALA A 763 24.71 -1.98 8.95
CA ALA A 763 23.34 -1.52 9.25
C ALA A 763 23.11 -1.13 10.73
N LEU A 764 22.92 0.16 10.96
CA LEU A 764 22.61 0.79 12.24
C LEU A 764 21.11 0.72 12.55
N GLY A 765 20.76 0.51 13.82
CA GLY A 765 19.38 0.64 14.33
C GLY A 765 18.40 -0.45 13.90
N MET A 766 18.67 -1.19 12.81
CA MET A 766 17.88 -2.33 12.36
C MET A 766 17.80 -3.40 13.48
N PRO A 767 16.61 -3.96 13.78
CA PRO A 767 16.44 -5.02 14.77
C PRO A 767 16.87 -6.37 14.20
N LEU A 768 18.18 -6.66 14.19
CA LEU A 768 18.72 -7.95 13.71
C LEU A 768 18.44 -9.13 14.67
N GLY A 769 17.52 -9.04 15.63
CA GLY A 769 17.37 -10.02 16.72
C GLY A 769 17.30 -11.48 16.23
N ILE A 770 16.38 -11.78 15.31
CA ILE A 770 16.26 -13.11 14.67
C ILE A 770 17.50 -13.44 13.86
N MET A 771 18.01 -12.46 13.11
CA MET A 771 19.20 -12.62 12.29
C MET A 771 20.44 -12.92 13.14
N ALA A 772 20.48 -12.50 14.42
CA ALA A 772 21.53 -12.80 15.39
C ALA A 772 21.18 -13.97 16.35
N GLY A 773 20.00 -14.59 16.20
CA GLY A 773 19.56 -15.72 17.03
C GLY A 773 19.17 -15.35 18.48
N GLY A 774 18.74 -14.12 18.74
CA GLY A 774 18.38 -13.61 20.07
C GLY A 774 17.15 -12.70 20.09
N THR A 775 16.80 -12.20 21.28
CA THR A 775 15.62 -11.35 21.52
C THR A 775 15.93 -9.85 21.63
N ASP A 776 17.20 -9.45 21.59
CA ASP A 776 17.62 -8.05 21.65
C ASP A 776 17.63 -7.39 20.26
N ILE A 777 17.45 -6.07 20.25
CA ILE A 777 17.69 -5.21 19.08
C ILE A 777 19.20 -5.12 18.85
N ALA A 778 19.77 -6.13 18.21
CA ALA A 778 21.16 -6.12 17.76
C ALA A 778 21.28 -5.24 16.51
N SER A 779 21.96 -4.09 16.63
CA SER A 779 22.47 -3.37 15.44
C SER A 779 23.71 -4.06 14.88
N ALA A 780 24.22 -3.59 13.74
CA ALA A 780 25.62 -3.85 13.41
C ALA A 780 26.54 -3.38 14.56
N PRO A 781 27.55 -4.18 14.97
CA PRO A 781 28.48 -3.80 16.02
C PRO A 781 29.48 -2.74 15.51
N PRO A 782 30.13 -1.97 16.39
CA PRO A 782 31.00 -0.84 16.00
C PRO A 782 32.10 -1.21 15.00
N HIS A 783 32.67 -2.42 15.11
CA HIS A 783 33.72 -2.91 14.22
C HIS A 783 33.24 -3.38 12.84
N ALA A 784 31.94 -3.35 12.56
CA ALA A 784 31.36 -3.86 11.30
C ALA A 784 31.40 -2.85 10.15
N SER A 785 31.87 -1.62 10.39
CA SER A 785 32.00 -0.53 9.40
C SER A 785 32.91 -0.84 8.21
N ARG A 786 33.81 -1.82 8.36
CA ARG A 786 34.85 -2.15 7.39
C ARG A 786 34.39 -3.19 6.38
N GLU A 787 34.61 -2.92 5.10
CA GLU A 787 34.31 -3.82 3.98
C GLU A 787 35.42 -3.80 2.91
N TYR A 788 35.57 -4.92 2.18
CA TYR A 788 36.39 -5.02 0.96
C TYR A 788 35.54 -5.68 -0.13
N MET A 789 35.24 -4.97 -1.21
CA MET A 789 34.38 -5.45 -2.31
C MET A 789 35.15 -5.54 -3.63
N ARG A 790 35.01 -6.64 -4.40
CA ARG A 790 35.73 -6.82 -5.67
C ARG A 790 35.13 -5.98 -6.79
N ILE A 791 36.01 -5.27 -7.51
CA ILE A 791 35.72 -4.67 -8.81
C ILE A 791 36.61 -5.40 -9.84
N PRO A 792 36.04 -6.26 -10.71
CA PRO A 792 36.80 -6.92 -11.77
C PRO A 792 37.47 -5.89 -12.69
N GLY A 793 38.71 -6.11 -13.13
CA GLY A 793 39.51 -5.14 -13.89
C GLY A 793 38.81 -4.63 -15.16
N ARG A 794 38.03 -5.50 -15.82
CA ARG A 794 37.20 -5.17 -16.99
C ARG A 794 36.06 -4.16 -16.72
N ALA A 795 35.77 -3.85 -15.46
CA ALA A 795 34.76 -2.87 -15.06
C ALA A 795 35.36 -1.49 -14.69
N LEU A 796 36.69 -1.37 -14.56
CA LEU A 796 37.35 -0.14 -14.13
C LEU A 796 38.56 0.22 -15.00
N ALA A 797 38.31 1.00 -16.04
CA ALA A 797 39.33 1.58 -16.91
C ALA A 797 39.75 2.99 -16.42
N PRO A 798 40.99 3.43 -16.70
CA PRO A 798 41.42 4.79 -16.38
C PRO A 798 40.78 5.82 -17.34
N ARG A 799 40.11 6.83 -16.78
CA ARG A 799 39.58 8.01 -17.47
C ARG A 799 40.50 9.19 -17.22
N ASN A 800 41.10 9.75 -18.28
CA ASN A 800 42.05 10.89 -18.19
C ASN A 800 43.18 10.69 -17.17
N GLY A 801 43.72 9.47 -17.06
CA GLY A 801 44.79 9.12 -16.11
C GLY A 801 44.35 8.81 -14.68
N ARG A 802 43.04 8.75 -14.41
CA ARG A 802 42.50 8.37 -13.08
C ARG A 802 41.52 7.22 -13.17
N TYR A 803 41.51 6.35 -12.16
CA TYR A 803 40.36 5.50 -11.91
C TYR A 803 39.24 6.34 -11.30
N VAL A 804 38.00 6.13 -11.73
CA VAL A 804 36.83 6.92 -11.29
C VAL A 804 35.71 5.97 -10.86
N LEU A 805 35.27 6.14 -9.62
CA LEU A 805 34.16 5.41 -9.01
C LEU A 805 33.10 6.40 -8.56
N GLN A 806 31.83 5.99 -8.71
CA GLN A 806 30.68 6.72 -8.20
C GLN A 806 30.05 5.86 -7.10
N LEU A 807 29.90 6.44 -5.91
CA LEU A 807 29.12 5.85 -4.83
C LEU A 807 27.83 6.67 -4.68
N THR A 808 26.67 6.05 -4.83
CA THR A 808 25.39 6.75 -4.70
C THR A 808 24.53 6.12 -3.62
N GLU A 809 23.86 6.96 -2.83
CA GLU A 809 22.68 6.50 -2.10
C GLU A 809 21.46 6.73 -2.99
N GLU A 810 20.63 5.71 -3.20
CA GLU A 810 19.43 5.74 -4.03
C GLU A 810 18.21 5.12 -3.34
N LEU A 811 18.39 4.53 -2.16
CA LEU A 811 17.36 3.87 -1.37
C LEU A 811 16.90 4.78 -0.22
N TRP A 812 15.93 4.34 0.59
CA TRP A 812 15.43 5.09 1.75
C TRP A 812 16.37 4.90 2.94
N GLU A 813 17.62 5.31 2.76
CA GLU A 813 18.73 5.06 3.68
C GLU A 813 19.60 6.31 3.81
N THR A 814 20.52 6.33 4.78
CA THR A 814 21.55 7.35 4.93
C THR A 814 22.88 6.68 5.22
N ALA A 815 23.86 6.94 4.35
CA ALA A 815 25.20 6.41 4.48
C ALA A 815 26.16 7.43 5.10
N TYR A 816 27.09 6.94 5.91
CA TYR A 816 28.08 7.68 6.69
C TYR A 816 29.47 7.16 6.31
N LEU A 817 30.09 7.74 5.28
CA LEU A 817 31.40 7.30 4.77
C LEU A 817 32.54 8.04 5.50
N ASP A 818 33.45 7.31 6.14
CA ASP A 818 34.60 7.84 6.92
C ASP A 818 35.93 7.65 6.17
N GLN A 819 36.12 6.49 5.52
CA GLN A 819 37.31 6.23 4.69
C GLN A 819 36.97 5.43 3.43
N ALA A 820 37.58 5.80 2.29
CA ALA A 820 37.53 5.03 1.05
C ALA A 820 38.94 4.85 0.46
N LYS A 821 39.30 3.63 0.01
CA LYS A 821 40.57 3.36 -0.68
C LYS A 821 40.38 2.37 -1.83
N LEU A 822 41.13 2.55 -2.91
CA LEU A 822 41.15 1.62 -4.04
C LEU A 822 42.42 0.78 -3.99
N LEU A 823 42.28 -0.53 -3.86
CA LEU A 823 43.40 -1.47 -3.85
C LEU A 823 43.54 -2.05 -5.26
N ALA A 824 44.58 -1.67 -5.98
CA ALA A 824 44.96 -2.31 -7.24
C ALA A 824 45.65 -3.65 -6.95
N VAL A 825 45.09 -4.75 -7.42
CA VAL A 825 45.59 -6.11 -7.20
C VAL A 825 46.12 -6.67 -8.51
N ASP A 826 47.44 -6.65 -8.65
CA ASP A 826 48.13 -7.18 -9.82
C ASP A 826 48.38 -8.68 -9.66
N HIS A 827 48.05 -9.46 -10.69
CA HIS A 827 48.27 -10.91 -10.72
C HIS A 827 48.44 -11.43 -12.16
N PRO A 828 49.02 -12.64 -12.36
CA PRO A 828 49.05 -13.28 -13.68
C PRO A 828 47.65 -13.47 -14.26
N ASP A 829 47.54 -13.42 -15.59
CA ASP A 829 46.29 -13.63 -16.35
C ASP A 829 45.68 -15.04 -16.19
N SER A 830 46.51 -16.00 -15.77
CA SER A 830 46.15 -17.39 -15.44
C SER A 830 45.72 -17.61 -13.98
N VAL A 831 45.37 -16.53 -13.28
CA VAL A 831 44.86 -16.53 -11.90
C VAL A 831 43.66 -15.58 -11.83
N ASP A 832 42.52 -16.03 -11.33
CA ASP A 832 41.48 -15.15 -10.79
C ASP A 832 41.76 -14.88 -9.30
N VAL A 833 41.50 -13.67 -8.82
CA VAL A 833 41.61 -13.32 -7.40
C VAL A 833 40.25 -12.96 -6.83
N TYR A 834 39.82 -13.68 -5.80
CA TYR A 834 38.58 -13.42 -5.08
C TYR A 834 38.83 -12.89 -3.67
N VAL A 835 37.84 -12.22 -3.10
CA VAL A 835 37.67 -12.01 -1.65
C VAL A 835 36.37 -12.70 -1.23
N ASP A 836 36.18 -12.94 0.06
CA ASP A 836 34.91 -13.46 0.58
C ASP A 836 33.94 -12.29 0.78
N GLU A 837 32.90 -12.27 -0.05
CA GLU A 837 31.86 -11.24 -0.11
C GLU A 837 30.57 -11.74 0.56
N GLY A 838 30.68 -12.80 1.36
CA GLY A 838 29.60 -13.32 2.19
C GLY A 838 29.45 -12.61 3.54
N PHE A 839 28.26 -12.68 4.11
CA PHE A 839 27.93 -12.14 5.43
C PHE A 839 27.46 -13.22 6.41
N VAL A 840 27.82 -13.05 7.68
CA VAL A 840 27.33 -13.85 8.82
C VAL A 840 26.96 -12.88 9.96
N PRO A 841 25.68 -12.80 10.37
CA PRO A 841 25.24 -12.01 11.52
C PRO A 841 25.48 -12.74 12.87
N PRO A 842 25.75 -12.00 13.95
CA PRO A 842 26.34 -10.65 13.94
C PRO A 842 27.78 -10.71 13.42
N ALA A 843 28.25 -9.65 12.77
CA ALA A 843 29.58 -9.61 12.14
C ALA A 843 30.70 -10.02 13.13
N PRO A 844 31.42 -11.15 12.92
CA PRO A 844 32.24 -11.79 13.96
C PRO A 844 33.55 -11.06 14.30
N GLY A 845 33.84 -9.95 13.61
CA GLY A 845 35.02 -9.10 13.80
C GLY A 845 35.17 -8.11 12.64
N PRO A 846 36.09 -7.13 12.73
CA PRO A 846 36.37 -6.21 11.63
C PRO A 846 36.85 -6.96 10.37
N ALA A 847 36.57 -6.41 9.19
CA ALA A 847 37.02 -7.04 7.95
C ALA A 847 38.55 -7.09 7.86
N ALA A 848 39.09 -8.29 7.72
CA ALA A 848 40.49 -8.54 7.42
C ALA A 848 40.62 -8.91 5.94
N LEU A 849 41.52 -8.24 5.22
CA LEU A 849 41.76 -8.52 3.81
C LEU A 849 42.38 -9.91 3.62
N ARG A 850 41.65 -10.82 2.97
CA ARG A 850 42.13 -12.14 2.56
C ARG A 850 41.85 -12.37 1.08
N LEU A 851 42.90 -12.50 0.29
CA LEU A 851 42.82 -12.87 -1.12
C LEU A 851 42.75 -14.40 -1.28
N TYR A 852 41.92 -14.85 -2.21
CA TYR A 852 41.77 -16.25 -2.62
C TYR A 852 42.12 -16.40 -4.11
N PRO A 853 43.39 -16.69 -4.44
CA PRO A 853 43.85 -16.86 -5.82
C PRO A 853 43.53 -18.25 -6.36
N VAL A 854 42.93 -18.31 -7.56
CA VAL A 854 42.42 -19.53 -8.20
C VAL A 854 42.88 -19.61 -9.66
N SER A 855 43.54 -20.70 -10.05
CA SER A 855 43.95 -20.95 -11.46
C SER A 855 43.18 -22.07 -12.15
N HIS A 856 42.59 -23.00 -11.38
CA HIS A 856 41.98 -24.23 -11.90
C HIS A 856 40.64 -24.51 -11.21
N PRO A 857 39.61 -23.67 -11.44
CA PRO A 857 38.27 -23.90 -10.90
C PRO A 857 37.68 -25.19 -11.51
N ARG A 858 37.10 -26.06 -10.67
CA ARG A 858 36.38 -27.26 -11.10
C ARG A 858 34.87 -27.04 -10.85
N PRO A 859 34.00 -26.94 -11.87
CA PRO A 859 32.57 -26.93 -11.64
C PRO A 859 32.11 -28.28 -11.06
N PRO A 860 30.96 -28.33 -10.35
CA PRO A 860 30.41 -29.58 -9.87
C PRO A 860 30.07 -30.55 -11.02
N VAL A 861 30.11 -31.85 -10.72
CA VAL A 861 29.77 -32.95 -11.65
C VAL A 861 28.26 -33.01 -11.89
N SER A 862 27.48 -32.74 -10.85
CA SER A 862 26.03 -32.53 -10.90
C SER A 862 25.59 -31.53 -9.82
N ALA A 863 24.48 -30.86 -10.04
CA ALA A 863 23.87 -29.95 -9.08
C ALA A 863 22.35 -30.11 -9.12
N THR A 864 21.71 -30.35 -7.98
CA THR A 864 20.25 -30.56 -7.89
C THR A 864 19.63 -29.92 -6.66
N ASP A 865 18.32 -29.73 -6.69
CA ASP A 865 17.50 -29.38 -5.52
C ASP A 865 17.00 -30.62 -4.75
N GLU A 866 16.15 -30.41 -3.74
CA GLU A 866 15.48 -31.47 -2.98
C GLU A 866 14.45 -32.29 -3.78
N HIS A 867 14.14 -31.89 -5.01
CA HIS A 867 13.23 -32.58 -5.93
C HIS A 867 13.98 -33.35 -7.04
N GLY A 868 15.29 -33.12 -7.18
CA GLY A 868 16.13 -33.75 -8.20
C GLY A 868 16.13 -33.01 -9.55
N THR A 869 15.74 -31.74 -9.59
CA THR A 869 15.86 -30.89 -10.80
C THR A 869 17.34 -30.64 -11.11
N ASP A 870 17.77 -30.73 -12.38
CA ASP A 870 19.15 -30.43 -12.77
C ASP A 870 19.40 -28.91 -12.86
N TRP A 871 20.16 -28.40 -11.90
CA TRP A 871 20.57 -26.99 -11.82
C TRP A 871 22.01 -26.76 -12.31
N LEU A 872 22.72 -27.79 -12.74
CA LEU A 872 24.08 -27.65 -13.27
C LEU A 872 24.18 -26.67 -14.48
N PRO A 873 23.19 -26.58 -15.40
CA PRO A 873 23.22 -25.58 -16.46
C PRO A 873 23.25 -24.13 -15.97
N ALA A 874 22.67 -23.83 -14.80
CA ALA A 874 22.58 -22.49 -14.21
C ALA A 874 23.75 -22.14 -13.27
N LEU A 875 24.68 -23.08 -13.04
CA LEU A 875 25.79 -22.91 -12.08
C LEU A 875 27.19 -23.06 -12.71
N ARG A 876 27.28 -23.37 -14.02
CA ARG A 876 28.55 -23.55 -14.73
C ARG A 876 29.31 -22.25 -14.95
N ALA A 877 28.61 -21.13 -15.14
CA ALA A 877 29.19 -19.84 -15.43
C ALA A 877 28.24 -18.72 -14.99
N ARG A 878 28.80 -17.64 -14.47
CA ARG A 878 28.11 -16.41 -14.05
C ARG A 878 27.57 -15.65 -15.28
N ASP A 879 26.45 -16.12 -15.83
CA ASP A 879 25.82 -15.66 -17.07
C ASP A 879 24.41 -15.05 -16.88
N ASP A 880 24.13 -14.58 -15.66
CA ASP A 880 22.84 -14.02 -15.21
C ASP A 880 21.66 -15.01 -15.28
N ARG A 881 21.94 -16.31 -15.21
CA ARG A 881 20.95 -17.37 -14.95
C ARG A 881 21.04 -17.80 -13.50
N TYR A 882 19.88 -18.11 -12.89
CA TYR A 882 19.79 -18.39 -11.47
C TYR A 882 19.09 -19.72 -11.20
N VAL A 883 19.47 -20.38 -10.10
CA VAL A 883 18.73 -21.52 -9.51
C VAL A 883 17.38 -21.01 -9.01
N ALA A 884 16.31 -21.22 -9.80
CA ALA A 884 14.99 -20.62 -9.58
C ALA A 884 13.90 -21.31 -10.43
N PRO A 885 12.61 -21.32 -10.02
CA PRO A 885 12.01 -20.57 -8.91
C PRO A 885 12.28 -21.14 -7.53
N LEU A 886 12.22 -20.25 -6.54
CA LEU A 886 11.97 -20.59 -5.14
C LEU A 886 10.47 -20.44 -4.85
N THR A 887 9.91 -21.28 -3.98
CA THR A 887 8.53 -21.12 -3.49
C THR A 887 8.54 -20.13 -2.33
N LEU A 888 7.98 -18.93 -2.53
CA LEU A 888 8.02 -17.85 -1.53
C LEU A 888 7.06 -18.10 -0.37
N THR A 889 7.37 -17.50 0.79
CA THR A 889 6.47 -17.44 1.96
C THR A 889 5.66 -16.13 1.95
N ARG A 890 4.97 -15.79 3.06
CA ARG A 890 4.34 -14.48 3.26
C ARG A 890 5.33 -13.32 3.02
N TYR A 891 6.56 -13.46 3.53
CA TYR A 891 7.52 -12.36 3.63
C TYR A 891 8.47 -12.26 2.44
N GLN A 892 8.83 -11.04 2.09
CA GLN A 892 9.99 -10.74 1.25
C GLN A 892 11.24 -11.37 1.86
N GLY A 893 12.09 -11.98 1.02
CA GLY A 893 13.38 -12.52 1.46
C GLY A 893 13.31 -13.91 2.10
N LEU A 894 12.12 -14.51 2.18
CA LEU A 894 11.92 -15.86 2.71
C LEU A 894 11.13 -16.77 1.76
N ALA A 895 11.74 -17.91 1.44
CA ALA A 895 11.18 -19.03 0.70
C ALA A 895 10.88 -20.23 1.63
N THR A 896 10.29 -21.30 1.09
CA THR A 896 10.30 -22.61 1.75
C THR A 896 11.73 -23.11 1.92
N LEU A 897 11.95 -23.96 2.92
CA LEU A 897 13.25 -24.60 3.16
C LEU A 897 13.67 -25.45 1.94
N HIS A 898 14.71 -25.02 1.23
CA HIS A 898 15.18 -25.62 -0.02
C HIS A 898 16.66 -26.02 0.06
N ASP A 899 17.07 -26.91 -0.84
CA ASP A 899 18.42 -27.47 -0.93
C ASP A 899 19.14 -27.02 -2.22
N LEU A 900 20.44 -26.75 -2.11
CA LEU A 900 21.38 -26.85 -3.22
C LEU A 900 22.36 -28.00 -2.93
N ILE A 901 22.18 -29.11 -3.64
CA ILE A 901 22.99 -30.33 -3.53
C ILE A 901 24.00 -30.34 -4.68
N LEU A 902 25.30 -30.36 -4.38
CA LEU A 902 26.37 -30.36 -5.37
C LEU A 902 27.21 -31.64 -5.22
N ASP A 903 27.41 -32.37 -6.31
CA ASP A 903 28.48 -33.38 -6.41
C ASP A 903 29.77 -32.69 -6.83
N LEU A 904 30.77 -32.64 -5.94
CA LEU A 904 32.06 -32.02 -6.22
C LEU A 904 33.07 -32.99 -6.90
N GLY A 905 32.70 -34.26 -7.10
CA GLY A 905 33.49 -35.25 -7.81
C GLY A 905 34.81 -35.64 -7.12
N ASP A 906 35.83 -35.97 -7.92
CA ASP A 906 37.17 -36.30 -7.41
C ASP A 906 37.93 -35.01 -7.03
N LEU A 907 38.12 -34.80 -5.71
CA LEU A 907 38.85 -33.68 -5.14
C LEU A 907 40.38 -33.86 -5.15
N LYS A 908 40.87 -35.00 -5.63
CA LYS A 908 42.30 -35.32 -5.70
C LYS A 908 43.12 -34.21 -6.35
N GLY A 909 44.22 -33.86 -5.68
CA GLY A 909 45.09 -32.74 -6.05
C GLY A 909 44.60 -31.35 -5.57
N LEU A 910 43.47 -31.27 -4.87
CA LEU A 910 43.08 -30.10 -4.06
C LEU A 910 43.30 -30.38 -2.57
N GLU A 911 42.90 -31.57 -2.10
CA GLU A 911 42.95 -32.02 -0.70
C GLU A 911 44.32 -31.89 -0.01
N SER A 912 45.42 -31.90 -0.77
CA SER A 912 46.79 -31.73 -0.25
C SER A 912 47.18 -30.28 0.07
N ASP A 913 46.44 -29.31 -0.48
CA ASP A 913 46.76 -27.88 -0.42
C ASP A 913 45.67 -27.13 0.35
N SER A 914 44.42 -27.22 -0.13
CA SER A 914 43.18 -26.69 0.48
C SER A 914 41.98 -27.01 -0.41
N VAL A 915 40.76 -27.00 0.16
CA VAL A 915 39.52 -27.17 -0.61
C VAL A 915 38.55 -26.04 -0.25
N TYR A 916 38.28 -25.17 -1.22
CA TYR A 916 37.33 -24.07 -1.11
C TYR A 916 36.21 -24.22 -2.14
N LEU A 917 34.96 -24.13 -1.69
CA LEU A 917 33.78 -23.98 -2.53
C LEU A 917 33.49 -22.49 -2.70
N PHE A 918 33.39 -22.06 -3.96
CA PHE A 918 33.04 -20.71 -4.36
C PHE A 918 31.61 -20.74 -4.90
N LEU A 919 30.78 -19.81 -4.43
CA LEU A 919 29.40 -19.65 -4.85
C LEU A 919 29.19 -18.18 -5.23
N ALA A 920 28.73 -17.92 -6.45
CA ALA A 920 28.32 -16.57 -6.87
C ALA A 920 26.80 -16.50 -7.00
N GLY A 921 26.23 -15.36 -6.65
CA GLY A 921 24.78 -15.15 -6.63
C GLY A 921 24.36 -13.85 -5.97
N TRP A 922 23.10 -13.78 -5.57
CA TRP A 922 22.52 -12.61 -4.91
C TRP A 922 21.42 -13.00 -3.90
N ILE A 923 21.06 -12.08 -3.00
CA ILE A 923 19.96 -12.25 -2.04
C ILE A 923 18.93 -11.13 -2.16
N TYR A 924 17.64 -11.46 -2.03
CA TYR A 924 16.60 -10.48 -1.72
C TYR A 924 16.40 -10.47 -0.18
N PRO A 925 16.70 -9.38 0.54
CA PRO A 925 16.77 -9.40 2.01
C PRO A 925 15.42 -9.12 2.69
N THR A 926 15.28 -9.53 3.95
CA THR A 926 14.25 -9.00 4.87
C THR A 926 14.59 -7.56 5.28
N ASP A 927 13.59 -6.75 5.66
CA ASP A 927 13.78 -5.42 6.27
C ASP A 927 13.42 -5.39 7.77
N ALA A 928 13.53 -4.23 8.40
CA ALA A 928 13.38 -4.10 9.86
C ALA A 928 11.99 -4.52 10.37
N SER A 929 10.90 -4.06 9.77
CA SER A 929 9.54 -4.54 10.07
C SER A 929 9.40 -6.07 9.93
N ILE A 930 9.88 -6.68 8.84
CA ILE A 930 9.84 -8.15 8.69
C ILE A 930 10.65 -8.85 9.79
N ASN A 931 11.80 -8.29 10.17
CA ASN A 931 12.64 -8.79 11.26
C ASN A 931 12.05 -8.56 12.66
N ILE A 932 11.01 -7.73 12.81
CA ILE A 932 10.16 -7.68 14.02
C ILE A 932 9.06 -8.75 13.94
N ALA A 933 8.24 -8.78 12.88
CA ALA A 933 7.10 -9.70 12.74
C ALA A 933 7.47 -11.17 12.94
N LEU A 934 8.56 -11.59 12.30
CA LEU A 934 9.09 -12.94 12.43
C LEU A 934 9.55 -13.26 13.87
N ALA A 935 9.97 -12.27 14.66
CA ALA A 935 10.45 -12.42 16.04
C ALA A 935 9.28 -12.59 17.01
N GLN A 936 8.22 -11.81 16.80
CA GLN A 936 6.95 -11.95 17.53
C GLN A 936 6.37 -13.37 17.37
N SER A 937 6.52 -13.96 16.19
CA SER A 937 5.84 -15.20 15.78
C SER A 937 6.03 -16.43 16.68
N GLY A 938 7.13 -16.49 17.44
CA GLY A 938 7.56 -17.66 18.22
C GLY A 938 7.92 -18.90 17.39
N LYS A 939 7.97 -18.81 16.07
CA LYS A 939 8.35 -19.89 15.14
C LYS A 939 9.85 -19.83 14.82
N PRO A 940 10.49 -20.94 14.36
CA PRO A 940 11.83 -20.85 13.79
C PRO A 940 11.80 -19.94 12.55
N GLY A 941 12.43 -18.77 12.66
CA GLY A 941 12.41 -17.71 11.64
C GLY A 941 13.43 -17.93 10.51
N VAL A 942 14.39 -17.02 10.40
CA VAL A 942 15.43 -17.07 9.36
C VAL A 942 16.36 -18.29 9.58
N VAL A 943 16.39 -19.19 8.61
CA VAL A 943 17.30 -20.35 8.56
C VAL A 943 18.44 -19.99 7.63
N PHE A 944 19.49 -19.41 8.20
CA PHE A 944 20.73 -19.12 7.48
C PHE A 944 21.27 -20.35 6.74
N PRO A 945 21.94 -20.16 5.58
CA PRO A 945 22.59 -21.24 4.87
C PRO A 945 23.51 -22.03 5.81
N TYR A 946 23.31 -23.34 5.85
CA TYR A 946 24.22 -24.26 6.51
C TYR A 946 24.57 -25.41 5.57
N LEU A 947 25.79 -25.93 5.73
CA LEU A 947 26.32 -26.98 4.88
C LEU A 947 26.27 -28.33 5.60
N GLU A 948 25.84 -29.34 4.86
CA GLU A 948 25.86 -30.74 5.25
C GLU A 948 26.72 -31.58 4.31
N VAL A 949 27.35 -32.61 4.86
CA VAL A 949 28.07 -33.67 4.12
C VAL A 949 27.57 -35.04 4.56
N LYS A 950 27.86 -36.09 3.80
CA LYS A 950 27.44 -37.46 4.14
C LYS A 950 28.45 -38.15 5.07
N ASP A 951 27.94 -38.74 6.17
CA ASP A 951 28.70 -39.67 6.99
C ASP A 951 28.98 -41.00 6.25
N ALA A 952 29.84 -41.85 6.81
CA ALA A 952 30.18 -43.15 6.24
C ALA A 952 29.03 -44.18 6.21
N GLN A 953 27.79 -43.77 6.50
CA GLN A 953 26.56 -44.54 6.27
C GLN A 953 25.64 -43.86 5.24
N GLY A 954 26.14 -42.84 4.52
CA GLY A 954 25.42 -42.11 3.48
C GLY A 954 24.43 -41.05 4.02
N ARG A 955 24.45 -40.73 5.31
CA ARG A 955 23.49 -39.81 5.94
C ARG A 955 24.04 -38.40 6.01
N TRP A 956 23.24 -37.41 5.62
CA TRP A 956 23.56 -35.99 5.76
C TRP A 956 23.82 -35.59 7.22
N ARG A 957 24.83 -34.75 7.42
CA ARG A 957 25.25 -34.17 8.70
C ARG A 957 25.62 -32.70 8.53
N ARG A 958 24.90 -31.79 9.19
CA ARG A 958 25.32 -30.39 9.37
C ARG A 958 26.73 -30.33 9.95
N LEU A 959 27.55 -29.50 9.32
CA LEU A 959 29.00 -29.46 9.48
C LEU A 959 29.49 -28.05 9.85
N ALA A 960 28.94 -27.04 9.19
CA ALA A 960 29.25 -25.62 9.42
C ALA A 960 28.11 -24.75 8.89
N ASP A 961 28.07 -23.51 9.36
CA ASP A 961 27.25 -22.46 8.78
C ASP A 961 27.96 -21.87 7.55
N VAL A 962 27.19 -21.30 6.63
CA VAL A 962 27.64 -20.75 5.35
C VAL A 962 27.25 -19.29 5.27
N PRO A 963 28.18 -18.37 4.97
CA PRO A 963 27.84 -16.97 4.71
C PRO A 963 26.86 -16.86 3.53
N PHE A 964 25.94 -15.91 3.57
CA PHE A 964 25.07 -15.62 2.43
C PHE A 964 25.56 -14.39 1.64
N PRO A 965 25.17 -14.20 0.36
CA PRO A 965 25.59 -13.04 -0.43
C PRO A 965 25.29 -11.71 0.27
N SER A 966 26.28 -10.82 0.41
CA SER A 966 26.11 -9.47 0.99
C SER A 966 25.37 -8.48 0.06
N GLY A 967 24.23 -8.90 -0.50
CA GLY A 967 23.47 -8.13 -1.51
C GLY A 967 23.56 -8.71 -2.91
N LYS A 968 23.87 -7.87 -3.90
CA LYS A 968 23.72 -8.14 -5.34
C LYS A 968 25.05 -8.57 -5.98
N ASN A 969 25.05 -9.72 -6.66
CA ASN A 969 26.15 -10.19 -7.51
C ASN A 969 27.47 -10.37 -6.71
N LYS A 970 27.42 -11.12 -5.60
CA LYS A 970 28.52 -11.35 -4.64
C LYS A 970 29.09 -12.76 -4.73
N THR A 971 30.32 -12.96 -4.25
CA THR A 971 31.01 -14.25 -4.16
C THR A 971 31.18 -14.71 -2.71
N VAL A 972 30.49 -15.77 -2.32
CA VAL A 972 30.66 -16.46 -1.03
C VAL A 972 31.77 -17.52 -1.14
N ILE A 973 32.64 -17.62 -0.12
CA ILE A 973 33.73 -18.60 -0.09
C ILE A 973 33.63 -19.50 1.15
N VAL A 974 33.39 -20.80 0.94
CA VAL A 974 33.26 -21.80 2.02
C VAL A 974 34.49 -22.69 2.08
N ASP A 975 35.18 -22.70 3.22
CA ASP A 975 36.27 -23.64 3.48
C ASP A 975 35.72 -25.05 3.72
N LEU A 976 36.16 -26.04 2.93
CA LEU A 976 35.83 -27.46 3.04
C LEU A 976 37.05 -28.32 3.43
N THR A 977 38.20 -27.69 3.67
CA THR A 977 39.48 -28.38 3.89
C THR A 977 39.40 -29.33 5.10
N GLY A 978 39.54 -30.63 4.84
CA GLY A 978 39.48 -31.67 5.88
C GLY A 978 38.10 -31.90 6.50
N LYS A 979 37.01 -31.37 5.91
CA LYS A 979 35.66 -31.40 6.52
C LYS A 979 34.76 -32.57 6.07
N PHE A 980 35.12 -33.34 5.05
CA PHE A 980 34.32 -34.48 4.59
C PHE A 980 34.37 -35.64 5.59
N LEU A 981 33.20 -36.25 5.85
CA LEU A 981 33.04 -37.35 6.83
C LEU A 981 33.10 -38.75 6.18
N SER A 982 33.32 -38.81 4.87
CA SER A 982 33.44 -40.03 4.06
C SER A 982 34.11 -39.68 2.72
N ALA A 983 34.29 -40.67 1.85
CA ALA A 983 34.76 -40.45 0.47
C ALA A 983 33.63 -39.98 -0.49
N ASP A 984 32.45 -39.62 0.03
CA ASP A 984 31.38 -39.02 -0.74
C ASP A 984 31.46 -37.49 -0.63
N HIS A 985 31.86 -36.85 -1.73
CA HIS A 985 32.08 -35.40 -1.80
C HIS A 985 30.83 -34.59 -2.19
N HIS A 986 29.62 -35.17 -2.04
CA HIS A 986 28.42 -34.35 -2.13
C HIS A 986 28.33 -33.40 -0.93
N VAL A 987 28.14 -32.13 -1.22
CA VAL A 987 27.74 -31.12 -0.24
C VAL A 987 26.27 -30.77 -0.45
N ARG A 988 25.58 -30.43 0.64
CA ARG A 988 24.23 -29.86 0.60
C ARG A 988 24.21 -28.55 1.37
N ILE A 989 23.84 -27.47 0.70
CA ILE A 989 23.56 -26.17 1.32
C ILE A 989 22.05 -26.09 1.49
N ARG A 990 21.58 -25.73 2.69
CA ARG A 990 20.15 -25.68 3.04
C ARG A 990 19.81 -24.35 3.71
N THR A 991 18.75 -23.69 3.25
CA THR A 991 18.28 -22.39 3.77
C THR A 991 16.79 -22.18 3.51
N ASN A 992 16.19 -21.18 4.14
CA ASN A 992 14.88 -20.63 3.76
C ASN A 992 14.99 -19.16 3.27
N MET A 993 16.19 -18.60 3.14
CA MET A 993 16.40 -17.24 2.64
C MET A 993 16.25 -17.18 1.11
N GLU A 994 15.74 -16.08 0.56
CA GLU A 994 15.54 -15.88 -0.89
C GLU A 994 16.89 -15.59 -1.60
N ILE A 995 17.71 -16.64 -1.74
CA ILE A 995 19.06 -16.60 -2.32
C ILE A 995 19.07 -17.29 -3.68
N TYR A 996 19.59 -16.57 -4.69
CA TYR A 996 19.63 -16.99 -6.07
C TYR A 996 21.09 -17.12 -6.55
N TRP A 997 21.54 -18.36 -6.77
CA TRP A 997 22.91 -18.68 -7.18
C TRP A 997 23.07 -18.73 -8.71
N ASP A 998 24.16 -18.17 -9.24
CA ASP A 998 24.55 -18.16 -10.68
C ASP A 998 25.86 -18.89 -11.01
N GLN A 999 26.67 -19.24 -9.99
CA GLN A 999 27.86 -20.05 -10.20
C GLN A 999 28.22 -20.88 -8.98
N ALA A 1000 28.70 -22.10 -9.21
CA ALA A 1000 29.34 -22.92 -8.19
C ALA A 1000 30.61 -23.61 -8.74
N PHE A 1001 31.71 -23.56 -8.01
CA PHE A 1001 32.92 -24.34 -8.33
C PHE A 1001 33.80 -24.60 -7.10
N VAL A 1002 34.60 -25.67 -7.15
CA VAL A 1002 35.60 -26.01 -6.13
C VAL A 1002 37.02 -25.74 -6.63
N ALA A 1003 37.88 -25.19 -5.77
CA ALA A 1003 39.29 -24.92 -6.07
C ALA A 1003 40.17 -24.97 -4.81
N ALA A 1004 41.50 -25.00 -5.01
CA ALA A 1004 42.48 -24.79 -3.95
C ALA A 1004 42.98 -23.34 -4.00
N ALA A 1005 42.97 -22.62 -2.88
CA ALA A 1005 43.43 -21.24 -2.79
C ALA A 1005 44.90 -21.20 -2.37
N ARG A 1006 45.82 -21.07 -3.35
CA ARG A 1006 47.25 -21.22 -3.11
C ARG A 1006 47.88 -19.94 -2.55
N ALA A 1007 48.27 -19.97 -1.27
CA ALA A 1007 48.96 -18.88 -0.56
C ALA A 1007 50.38 -18.49 -1.08
N ARG A 1008 50.74 -18.88 -2.31
CA ARG A 1008 52.04 -18.63 -2.96
C ARG A 1008 51.94 -18.27 -4.46
N THR A 1009 50.79 -17.84 -4.95
CA THR A 1009 50.75 -17.13 -6.25
C THR A 1009 51.32 -15.73 -6.09
N SER A 1010 52.13 -15.28 -7.05
CA SER A 1010 52.64 -13.91 -7.08
C SER A 1010 51.49 -12.94 -7.37
N SER A 1011 50.99 -12.27 -6.34
CA SER A 1011 50.11 -11.10 -6.48
C SER A 1011 50.70 -9.94 -5.68
N SER A 1012 50.47 -8.71 -6.14
CA SER A 1012 50.95 -7.50 -5.49
C SER A 1012 49.83 -6.48 -5.37
N ILE A 1013 49.62 -5.97 -4.16
CA ILE A 1013 48.59 -4.99 -3.84
C ILE A 1013 49.23 -3.61 -3.77
N THR A 1014 48.74 -2.66 -4.58
CA THR A 1014 49.05 -1.24 -4.43
C THR A 1014 47.83 -0.54 -3.86
N VAL A 1015 47.96 0.06 -2.67
CA VAL A 1015 46.89 0.87 -2.06
C VAL A 1015 46.93 2.27 -2.68
N LEU A 1016 45.80 2.71 -3.23
CA LEU A 1016 45.60 4.05 -3.77
C LEU A 1016 44.67 4.83 -2.85
N ASP A 1017 45.20 5.88 -2.23
CA ASP A 1017 44.41 6.87 -1.50
C ASP A 1017 43.65 7.78 -2.50
N PRO A 1018 42.48 8.33 -2.12
CA PRO A 1018 41.69 9.18 -3.01
C PRO A 1018 42.45 10.48 -3.36
N ALA A 1019 42.47 10.79 -4.66
CA ALA A 1019 43.04 12.02 -5.21
C ALA A 1019 42.04 13.17 -5.19
N THR A 1020 40.74 12.89 -5.35
CA THR A 1020 39.61 13.82 -5.11
C THR A 1020 38.39 13.04 -4.63
N ALA A 1021 37.56 13.69 -3.81
CA ALA A 1021 36.20 13.26 -3.50
C ALA A 1021 35.25 14.45 -3.59
N ASP A 1022 34.16 14.35 -4.35
CA ASP A 1022 33.17 15.41 -4.55
C ASP A 1022 31.77 14.86 -4.33
N LEU A 1023 31.01 15.47 -3.41
CA LEU A 1023 29.61 15.10 -3.12
C LEU A 1023 28.66 16.03 -3.87
N HIS A 1024 27.68 15.49 -4.60
CA HIS A 1024 26.67 16.29 -5.28
C HIS A 1024 25.36 15.53 -5.51
N TYR A 1025 24.24 16.24 -5.71
CA TYR A 1025 22.96 15.60 -6.01
C TYR A 1025 22.94 15.03 -7.44
N ARG A 1026 22.61 13.74 -7.59
CA ARG A 1026 22.46 13.04 -8.88
C ARG A 1026 21.01 12.69 -9.20
N GLY A 1027 20.26 12.15 -8.23
CA GLY A 1027 18.94 11.56 -8.41
C GLY A 1027 18.95 10.03 -8.47
N PHE A 1028 17.82 9.45 -8.86
CA PHE A 1028 17.47 8.04 -8.70
C PHE A 1028 17.43 7.32 -10.05
N SER A 1029 18.13 6.20 -10.17
CA SER A 1029 18.24 5.45 -11.43
C SER A 1029 16.99 4.63 -11.72
N ARG A 1030 16.61 4.51 -12.99
CA ARG A 1030 15.59 3.54 -13.39
C ARG A 1030 16.13 2.12 -13.21
N LEU A 1031 15.48 1.36 -12.33
CA LEU A 1031 15.78 -0.06 -12.10
C LEU A 1031 15.28 -0.94 -13.25
N TYR A 1032 15.91 -2.11 -13.42
CA TYR A 1032 15.45 -3.20 -14.28
C TYR A 1032 15.99 -4.55 -13.78
N ARG A 1033 15.27 -5.67 -13.96
CA ARG A 1033 15.78 -6.99 -13.56
C ARG A 1033 16.77 -7.56 -14.58
N LYS A 1034 18.01 -7.80 -14.15
CA LYS A 1034 19.10 -8.36 -14.96
C LYS A 1034 19.11 -9.89 -14.78
N GLY A 1035 18.93 -10.65 -15.87
CA GLY A 1035 18.73 -12.11 -15.80
C GLY A 1035 17.26 -12.56 -15.81
N GLY A 1036 16.32 -11.66 -16.09
CA GLY A 1036 14.88 -11.98 -16.14
C GLY A 1036 14.21 -11.97 -14.77
N ARG A 1037 13.08 -12.68 -14.62
CA ARG A 1037 12.17 -12.52 -13.46
C ARG A 1037 12.81 -12.84 -12.09
N TYR A 1038 13.76 -13.77 -12.04
CA TYR A 1038 14.49 -14.19 -10.84
C TYR A 1038 15.86 -13.50 -10.66
N GLY A 1039 16.17 -12.50 -11.50
CA GLY A 1039 17.40 -11.74 -11.40
C GLY A 1039 17.27 -10.50 -10.52
N PRO A 1040 18.39 -9.96 -10.02
CA PRO A 1040 18.39 -8.77 -9.17
C PRO A 1040 17.96 -7.54 -9.95
N GLU A 1041 17.42 -6.56 -9.22
CA GLU A 1041 17.20 -5.21 -9.75
C GLU A 1041 18.53 -4.48 -9.90
N TRP A 1042 18.74 -3.93 -11.09
CA TRP A 1042 19.99 -3.35 -11.57
C TRP A 1042 19.76 -1.89 -11.95
N ALA A 1043 20.66 -1.00 -11.55
CA ALA A 1043 20.49 0.43 -11.73
C ALA A 1043 21.10 0.94 -13.05
N ALA A 1044 20.29 1.64 -13.86
CA ALA A 1044 20.73 2.21 -15.12
C ALA A 1044 21.34 3.62 -14.92
N TYR A 1045 22.67 3.70 -14.83
CA TYR A 1045 23.38 4.92 -14.39
C TYR A 1045 23.00 6.22 -15.13
N GLU A 1046 22.74 6.14 -16.44
CA GLU A 1046 22.48 7.30 -17.31
C GLU A 1046 20.97 7.66 -17.41
N ASP A 1047 20.10 6.88 -16.78
CA ASP A 1047 18.64 6.95 -16.90
C ASP A 1047 18.06 7.30 -15.51
N VAL A 1048 18.02 8.61 -15.19
CA VAL A 1048 17.94 9.13 -13.81
C VAL A 1048 16.79 10.12 -13.63
N SER A 1049 15.90 9.85 -12.67
CA SER A 1049 14.91 10.80 -12.16
C SER A 1049 15.54 11.79 -11.17
N ARG A 1050 15.10 13.04 -11.21
CA ARG A 1050 15.46 14.07 -10.19
C ARG A 1050 14.46 14.14 -9.04
N GLU A 1051 13.36 13.40 -9.11
CA GLU A 1051 12.32 13.32 -8.07
C GLU A 1051 12.60 12.13 -7.14
N SER A 1052 12.46 12.34 -5.83
CA SER A 1052 12.63 11.28 -4.81
C SER A 1052 11.36 10.44 -4.69
N PRO A 1053 11.45 9.10 -4.71
CA PRO A 1053 10.35 8.21 -4.34
C PRO A 1053 10.19 8.09 -2.81
N TRP A 1054 11.15 8.61 -2.02
CA TRP A 1054 11.25 8.42 -0.57
C TRP A 1054 10.87 9.66 0.24
N GLU A 1055 10.47 9.45 1.50
CA GLU A 1055 10.19 10.52 2.46
C GLU A 1055 11.48 11.21 2.96
N PRO A 1056 11.46 12.53 3.28
CA PRO A 1056 12.65 13.25 3.72
C PRO A 1056 13.13 12.82 5.11
N ILE A 1057 14.30 12.17 5.16
CA ILE A 1057 15.02 11.83 6.40
C ILE A 1057 15.54 13.13 7.04
N VAL A 1058 15.15 13.41 8.28
CA VAL A 1058 15.37 14.72 8.90
C VAL A 1058 16.80 14.87 9.45
N GLY A 1059 17.49 15.96 9.14
CA GLY A 1059 18.74 16.28 9.82
C GLY A 1059 19.70 17.18 9.06
N ARG A 1060 20.99 16.99 9.34
CA ARG A 1060 22.10 17.80 8.83
C ARG A 1060 23.06 16.92 8.03
N TYR A 1061 22.91 16.95 6.72
CA TYR A 1061 23.78 16.28 5.77
C TYR A 1061 25.01 17.12 5.41
N THR A 1062 26.01 16.44 4.87
CA THR A 1062 27.19 17.07 4.29
C THR A 1062 26.80 17.96 3.10
N ARG A 1063 27.52 19.10 2.98
CA ARG A 1063 27.41 20.04 1.86
C ARG A 1063 27.96 19.42 0.57
N TYR A 1064 27.50 19.92 -0.56
CA TYR A 1064 28.07 19.55 -1.86
C TYR A 1064 29.46 20.16 -2.09
N GLY A 1065 30.16 19.65 -3.11
CA GLY A 1065 31.53 20.01 -3.48
C GLY A 1065 32.59 19.12 -2.82
N ASP A 1066 33.83 19.62 -2.73
CA ASP A 1066 34.98 18.88 -2.18
C ASP A 1066 34.73 18.38 -0.75
N VAL A 1067 34.84 17.06 -0.58
CA VAL A 1067 34.76 16.31 0.67
C VAL A 1067 36.00 15.42 0.88
N LEU A 1068 37.08 15.61 0.11
CA LEU A 1068 38.30 14.81 0.17
C LEU A 1068 38.92 14.65 1.57
N PRO A 1069 38.85 15.63 2.49
CA PRO A 1069 39.32 15.43 3.86
C PRO A 1069 38.58 14.33 4.63
N LEU A 1070 37.27 14.13 4.35
CA LEU A 1070 36.34 13.25 5.07
C LEU A 1070 36.32 11.79 4.58
N VAL A 1071 37.28 11.39 3.74
CA VAL A 1071 37.38 10.02 3.19
C VAL A 1071 38.79 9.43 3.34
N ARG A 1072 39.65 10.08 4.13
CA ARG A 1072 41.09 9.82 4.20
C ARG A 1072 41.53 9.03 5.43
N ALA A 1073 40.80 9.11 6.54
CA ALA A 1073 41.12 8.46 7.80
C ALA A 1073 39.79 8.05 8.47
N PRO A 1074 39.73 6.92 9.19
CA PRO A 1074 38.59 6.62 10.03
C PRO A 1074 38.71 7.45 11.31
N ASP A 1075 38.19 8.68 11.28
CA ASP A 1075 38.26 9.65 12.38
C ASP A 1075 36.89 10.19 12.82
N ASP A 1076 35.82 9.43 12.50
CA ASP A 1076 34.42 9.67 12.83
C ASP A 1076 33.79 10.93 12.19
N MET A 1077 34.42 11.52 11.16
CA MET A 1077 34.00 12.76 10.49
C MET A 1077 33.48 12.52 9.07
N TYR A 1078 32.28 11.94 9.00
CA TYR A 1078 31.69 11.37 7.79
C TYR A 1078 31.32 12.32 6.64
N VAL A 1079 31.45 11.84 5.41
CA VAL A 1079 30.55 12.21 4.32
C VAL A 1079 29.18 11.57 4.58
N ILE A 1080 28.20 12.39 4.97
CA ILE A 1080 26.81 11.96 5.15
C ILE A 1080 26.08 12.14 3.83
N ILE A 1081 25.73 11.02 3.20
CA ILE A 1081 25.12 10.90 1.87
C ILE A 1081 23.60 10.72 2.06
N ALA A 1082 22.79 11.52 1.35
CA ALA A 1082 21.34 11.44 1.37
C ALA A 1082 20.81 10.66 0.14
N PRO A 1083 19.56 10.18 0.17
CA PRO A 1083 18.92 9.58 -1.01
C PRO A 1083 18.98 10.50 -2.25
N GLY A 1084 19.55 9.97 -3.32
CA GLY A 1084 19.80 10.66 -4.59
C GLY A 1084 21.14 11.41 -4.68
N ASP A 1085 22.00 11.38 -3.66
CA ASP A 1085 23.35 11.95 -3.75
C ASP A 1085 24.36 10.98 -4.38
N GLU A 1086 25.38 11.54 -5.04
CA GLU A 1086 26.56 10.85 -5.55
C GLU A 1086 27.83 11.42 -4.90
N THR A 1087 28.74 10.53 -4.48
CA THR A 1087 30.14 10.85 -4.16
C THR A 1087 31.05 10.34 -5.27
N THR A 1088 31.63 11.26 -6.05
CA THR A 1088 32.63 10.93 -7.06
C THR A 1088 34.01 10.79 -6.42
N LEU A 1089 34.53 9.56 -6.39
CA LEU A 1089 35.87 9.23 -5.93
C LEU A 1089 36.81 9.05 -7.13
N THR A 1090 37.95 9.74 -7.13
CA THR A 1090 39.01 9.51 -8.15
C THR A 1090 40.34 9.14 -7.53
N PHE A 1091 41.05 8.22 -8.18
CA PHE A 1091 42.34 7.68 -7.74
C PHE A 1091 43.36 7.81 -8.88
N ASP A 1092 44.61 8.17 -8.57
CA ASP A 1092 45.66 8.30 -9.59
C ASP A 1092 46.05 6.94 -10.16
N ALA A 1093 45.82 6.72 -11.46
CA ALA A 1093 46.12 5.44 -12.09
C ALA A 1093 47.63 5.25 -12.35
N SER A 1094 48.43 6.33 -12.30
CA SER A 1094 49.89 6.28 -12.46
C SER A 1094 50.64 5.97 -11.15
N ALA A 1095 49.96 6.06 -10.00
CA ALA A 1095 50.50 5.65 -8.70
C ALA A 1095 50.57 4.11 -8.54
N ALA A 1096 49.85 3.35 -9.37
CA ALA A 1096 50.00 1.90 -9.48
C ALA A 1096 51.04 1.55 -10.56
N PRO A 1097 51.91 0.55 -10.35
CA PRO A 1097 52.99 0.21 -11.28
C PRO A 1097 52.46 -0.27 -12.65
N PRO A 1098 53.28 -0.21 -13.72
CA PRO A 1098 52.92 -0.84 -14.98
C PRO A 1098 52.86 -2.38 -14.83
N LEU A 1099 51.84 -3.00 -15.41
CA LEU A 1099 51.65 -4.45 -15.35
C LEU A 1099 52.81 -5.20 -16.06
N PRO A 1100 53.32 -6.30 -15.47
CA PRO A 1100 54.22 -7.22 -16.18
C PRO A 1100 53.54 -7.88 -17.39
N PRO A 1101 54.30 -8.37 -18.39
CA PRO A 1101 53.74 -9.16 -19.48
C PRO A 1101 53.04 -10.43 -18.97
N GLY A 1102 51.82 -10.71 -19.44
CA GLY A 1102 51.01 -11.85 -18.98
C GLY A 1102 50.35 -11.64 -17.60
N TRP A 1103 50.18 -10.38 -17.18
CA TRP A 1103 49.49 -10.02 -15.94
C TRP A 1103 48.28 -9.10 -16.22
N THR A 1104 47.31 -9.16 -15.32
CA THR A 1104 46.12 -8.31 -15.28
C THR A 1104 46.02 -7.62 -13.91
N ARG A 1105 45.10 -6.66 -13.81
CA ARG A 1105 44.79 -5.91 -12.59
C ARG A 1105 43.30 -6.00 -12.31
N ASP A 1106 42.94 -6.68 -11.23
CA ASP A 1106 41.66 -6.50 -10.57
C ASP A 1106 41.77 -5.41 -9.49
N PHE A 1107 40.64 -4.98 -8.93
CA PHE A 1107 40.62 -4.00 -7.86
C PHE A 1107 39.73 -4.44 -6.70
N LEU A 1108 40.01 -3.93 -5.51
CA LEU A 1108 39.08 -3.95 -4.38
C LEU A 1108 38.78 -2.53 -3.94
N LEU A 1109 37.51 -2.20 -3.74
CA LEU A 1109 37.13 -1.01 -2.95
C LEU A 1109 37.18 -1.40 -1.47
N TYR A 1110 37.96 -0.68 -0.68
CA TYR A 1110 37.88 -0.69 0.77
C TYR A 1110 37.05 0.51 1.23
N THR A 1111 36.12 0.26 2.17
CA THR A 1111 35.41 1.31 2.90
C THR A 1111 35.52 1.12 4.41
N ASP A 1112 35.52 2.23 5.13
CA ASP A 1112 35.15 2.33 6.55
C ASP A 1112 33.95 3.27 6.62
N ALA A 1113 32.76 2.72 6.88
CA ALA A 1113 31.49 3.44 6.75
C ALA A 1113 30.34 2.77 7.53
N TRP A 1114 29.26 3.52 7.76
CA TRP A 1114 28.00 2.97 8.24
C TRP A 1114 26.81 3.27 7.32
N LEU A 1115 25.75 2.51 7.48
CA LEU A 1115 24.46 2.71 6.83
C LEU A 1115 23.35 2.70 7.88
N LYS A 1116 22.34 3.55 7.73
CA LYS A 1116 21.09 3.45 8.48
C LYS A 1116 19.92 3.55 7.50
N ASP A 1117 19.09 2.52 7.42
CA ASP A 1117 17.83 2.59 6.69
C ASP A 1117 16.78 3.41 7.47
N SER A 1118 15.75 3.86 6.76
CA SER A 1118 14.66 4.65 7.33
C SER A 1118 13.34 3.88 7.43
N ASP A 1119 13.41 2.55 7.55
CA ASP A 1119 12.26 1.72 7.86
C ASP A 1119 11.60 2.15 9.17
N ARG A 1120 10.26 2.02 9.26
CA ARG A 1120 9.46 2.43 10.44
C ARG A 1120 9.93 1.76 11.73
N ASN A 1121 10.55 0.58 11.64
CA ASN A 1121 11.08 -0.16 12.80
C ASN A 1121 12.60 -0.08 13.00
N THR A 1122 13.34 0.65 12.15
CA THR A 1122 14.76 0.92 12.38
C THR A 1122 14.94 2.04 13.40
N ALA A 1123 15.68 1.75 14.48
CA ALA A 1123 15.84 2.67 15.59
C ALA A 1123 16.52 3.98 15.13
N MET A 1124 15.81 5.10 15.31
CA MET A 1124 16.20 6.44 14.84
C MET A 1124 16.26 6.58 13.30
N GLY A 1125 15.66 5.67 12.52
CA GLY A 1125 15.75 5.63 11.06
C GLY A 1125 15.23 6.89 10.35
N ALA A 1126 14.20 7.54 10.89
CA ALA A 1126 13.60 8.77 10.33
C ALA A 1126 14.51 10.02 10.40
N THR A 1127 15.68 9.96 11.04
CA THR A 1127 16.60 11.12 11.17
C THR A 1127 18.06 10.78 10.94
N VAL A 1128 18.87 11.76 10.54
CA VAL A 1128 20.34 11.60 10.37
C VAL A 1128 21.04 11.34 11.72
N ALA A 1129 20.44 11.78 12.83
CA ALA A 1129 20.98 11.60 14.17
C ALA A 1129 20.48 10.29 14.84
N PRO A 1130 21.10 9.84 15.94
CA PRO A 1130 22.47 10.14 16.35
C PRO A 1130 23.48 9.68 15.29
N LEU A 1131 24.64 10.33 15.21
CA LEU A 1131 25.74 9.87 14.36
C LEU A 1131 26.40 8.65 15.01
N PRO A 1132 26.83 7.62 14.24
CA PRO A 1132 27.69 6.56 14.77
C PRO A 1132 29.04 7.13 15.21
N PHE A 1133 29.84 6.33 15.94
CA PHE A 1133 31.26 6.57 16.16
C PHE A 1133 31.98 5.27 16.53
N HIS A 1134 33.26 5.13 16.17
CA HIS A 1134 34.05 3.91 16.41
C HIS A 1134 34.12 3.48 17.88
N GLY A 1135 33.97 4.43 18.81
CA GLY A 1135 34.01 4.22 20.26
C GLY A 1135 32.69 3.83 20.92
N MET A 1136 31.57 3.78 20.20
CA MET A 1136 30.25 3.47 20.78
C MET A 1136 30.17 2.01 21.24
N SER A 1137 29.32 1.69 22.22
CA SER A 1137 29.11 0.31 22.66
C SER A 1137 28.07 -0.45 21.81
N ARG A 1138 27.08 0.26 21.28
CA ARG A 1138 25.94 -0.23 20.47
C ARG A 1138 25.23 0.94 19.78
N TYR A 1139 24.37 0.67 18.78
CA TYR A 1139 23.49 1.69 18.20
C TYR A 1139 22.00 1.34 18.39
N PRO A 1140 21.13 2.29 18.79
CA PRO A 1140 21.49 3.58 19.36
C PRO A 1140 22.18 3.39 20.72
N TYR A 1141 23.16 4.26 21.00
CA TYR A 1141 23.90 4.30 22.25
C TYR A 1141 23.08 4.93 23.38
N GLY A 1142 23.47 4.67 24.63
CA GLY A 1142 22.77 5.19 25.82
C GLY A 1142 23.09 6.65 26.14
N ALA A 1143 22.37 7.25 27.09
CA ALA A 1143 22.58 8.65 27.49
C ALA A 1143 23.94 8.92 28.17
N ASP A 1144 24.65 7.87 28.61
CA ASP A 1144 26.01 7.93 29.13
C ASP A 1144 27.09 8.01 28.02
N GLU A 1145 26.69 7.83 26.76
CA GLU A 1145 27.54 7.88 25.56
C GLU A 1145 27.13 9.05 24.66
N ALA A 1146 28.11 9.63 23.96
CA ALA A 1146 27.87 10.71 23.00
C ALA A 1146 28.91 10.68 21.88
N TYR A 1147 28.45 11.00 20.67
CA TYR A 1147 29.32 11.34 19.54
C TYR A 1147 30.35 12.42 19.93
N PRO A 1148 31.62 12.36 19.47
CA PRO A 1148 32.67 13.26 19.92
C PRO A 1148 32.37 14.76 19.74
N THR A 1149 32.77 15.56 20.72
CA THR A 1149 32.44 17.01 20.83
C THR A 1149 33.67 17.91 20.97
N ASP A 1150 34.86 17.43 20.62
CA ASP A 1150 36.07 18.25 20.62
C ASP A 1150 36.11 19.30 19.49
N ALA A 1151 37.18 20.09 19.45
CA ALA A 1151 37.33 21.22 18.53
C ALA A 1151 37.55 20.84 17.05
N ALA A 1152 37.90 19.59 16.73
CA ALA A 1152 37.92 19.08 15.36
C ALA A 1152 36.50 18.66 14.92
N HIS A 1153 35.84 17.80 15.71
CA HIS A 1153 34.47 17.34 15.45
C HIS A 1153 33.47 18.49 15.38
N THR A 1154 33.54 19.45 16.30
CA THR A 1154 32.70 20.67 16.26
C THR A 1154 32.90 21.44 14.96
N ARG A 1155 34.16 21.62 14.52
CA ARG A 1155 34.48 22.30 13.26
C ARG A 1155 34.00 21.52 12.04
N TYR A 1156 34.05 20.19 12.07
CA TYR A 1156 33.48 19.35 11.00
C TYR A 1156 31.96 19.58 10.88
N LEU A 1157 31.23 19.53 11.99
CA LEU A 1157 29.78 19.78 12.02
C LEU A 1157 29.41 21.19 11.56
N GLU A 1158 30.26 22.19 11.80
CA GLU A 1158 30.09 23.56 11.30
C GLU A 1158 30.46 23.74 9.82
N THR A 1159 31.52 23.07 9.35
CA THR A 1159 32.11 23.28 8.01
C THR A 1159 31.47 22.42 6.92
N TYR A 1160 31.05 21.21 7.28
CA TYR A 1160 30.58 20.20 6.33
C TYR A 1160 29.07 19.96 6.45
N ASN A 1161 28.56 19.71 7.65
CA ASN A 1161 27.16 19.26 7.81
C ASN A 1161 26.16 20.42 7.82
N THR A 1162 26.17 21.22 6.75
CA THR A 1162 25.41 22.47 6.61
C THR A 1162 24.13 22.33 5.80
N ARG A 1163 23.96 21.23 5.04
CA ARG A 1163 22.74 20.97 4.26
C ARG A 1163 21.65 20.42 5.19
N ARG A 1164 20.67 21.25 5.51
CA ARG A 1164 19.52 20.84 6.33
C ARG A 1164 18.46 20.19 5.47
N VAL A 1165 17.95 19.05 5.92
CA VAL A 1165 16.71 18.42 5.44
C VAL A 1165 15.74 18.45 6.60
N GLU A 1166 14.57 19.04 6.36
CA GLU A 1166 13.49 19.24 7.32
C GLU A 1166 12.20 18.78 6.61
N ILE A 1167 11.21 18.22 7.33
CA ILE A 1167 9.94 17.81 6.71
C ILE A 1167 9.22 19.05 6.16
N LEU A 1168 9.15 19.18 4.84
CA LEU A 1168 8.37 20.21 4.15
C LEU A 1168 6.88 19.81 4.13
N ARG A 1169 6.31 19.66 5.33
CA ARG A 1169 4.96 19.14 5.67
C ARG A 1169 3.91 19.53 4.63
N SER A 1170 3.37 18.54 3.91
CA SER A 1170 2.38 18.59 2.81
C SER A 1170 2.58 19.59 1.65
N ARG A 1171 3.42 20.63 1.84
CA ARG A 1171 3.52 21.82 0.97
C ARG A 1171 3.98 21.53 -0.44
N ALA A 1172 4.71 20.46 -0.72
CA ALA A 1172 5.11 20.12 -2.08
C ALA A 1172 3.89 19.74 -2.96
N PHE A 1173 3.11 18.75 -2.51
CA PHE A 1173 1.92 18.28 -3.23
C PHE A 1173 0.81 19.35 -3.23
N ARG A 1174 0.66 20.09 -2.12
CA ARG A 1174 -0.27 21.22 -1.98
C ARG A 1174 0.11 22.44 -2.83
N ALA A 1175 1.39 22.79 -2.96
CA ALA A 1175 1.84 23.92 -3.80
C ALA A 1175 1.69 23.61 -5.29
N LEU A 1176 1.89 22.36 -5.71
CA LEU A 1176 1.56 21.91 -7.08
C LEU A 1176 0.07 22.09 -7.42
N ALA A 1177 -0.83 22.18 -6.42
CA ALA A 1177 -2.24 22.50 -6.57
C ALA A 1177 -2.57 24.01 -6.55
N GLN A 1178 -1.61 24.85 -6.15
CA GLN A 1178 -1.76 26.32 -6.11
C GLN A 1178 -1.04 27.05 -7.26
N ASP A 1179 0.00 26.45 -7.85
CA ASP A 1179 0.69 27.01 -9.02
C ASP A 1179 0.07 26.52 -10.35
N ASP A 1180 -0.23 27.47 -11.24
CA ASP A 1180 -0.91 27.26 -12.54
C ASP A 1180 0.08 26.83 -13.65
N SER A 1181 1.33 26.54 -13.30
CA SER A 1181 2.45 26.28 -14.21
C SER A 1181 2.51 24.85 -14.80
N ALA A 1182 1.57 23.97 -14.40
CA ALA A 1182 1.56 22.52 -14.65
C ALA A 1182 1.42 22.05 -16.13
N GLY A 1183 1.61 22.93 -17.12
CA GLY A 1183 1.67 22.57 -18.54
C GLY A 1183 2.97 21.89 -18.99
N ARG A 1184 3.77 21.33 -18.07
CA ARG A 1184 5.12 20.78 -18.32
C ARG A 1184 5.40 19.41 -17.67
N LEU A 1185 4.37 18.66 -17.28
CA LEU A 1185 4.53 17.26 -16.87
C LEU A 1185 4.31 16.35 -18.10
N ARG A 1186 5.42 15.99 -18.75
CA ARG A 1186 5.55 15.04 -19.88
C ARG A 1186 6.98 14.55 -19.98
#